data_AF-A0A1V5ZM40-F1
#
_entry.id   AF-A0A1V5ZM40-F1
#
_cell.length_a   1.000
_cell.length_b   1.000
_cell.length_c   1.000
_cell.angle_alpha   90.00
_cell.angle_beta   90.00
_cell.angle_gamma   90.00
#
_symmetry.space_group_name_H-M   'P 1'
#
loop_
_entity.id
_entity.type
_entity.pdbx_description
1 polymer ?
#
loop_
_entity_poly.entity_id
_entity_poly.type
_entity_poly.pdbx_seq_one_letter_code
_entity_poly.pdbx_strand_id
1 'polypeptide(L)'
;MNTRIGIVLLFSVFLTPAISWSDRVLTLLEPAGGEVWATGEHTVRWALGGDMWFGNETLTIECTRDGGSTWSVWTIAAPAAPCAYPWNITEFPASPNYQVRIMCNEYSEAWDVGGTFTIGASASYYVNDTSTDNDFYCTAPGSPEADGLTPGTPNTSIRYILNTHALGAGDTVWVDTGYYLLENDILIQAEDQGAPGNPMTILGSPGGAILDRNGGPNVFYITGDYIQLGDAGNPLHMTRADVGAYLTGTGNVISNCEVYGCGFYGIRRDAPAPDCIISECYVHDNLHWGIGIIVSQNTASLVDNIISGNGEGGIWASPIGLGSTAIEINNNLVVDNGGYGVYGDFANDGVIRLKNNTIARNASHAVYGKAQNDAGPVRFQARNNILQSIGPDRCCMYLCNALEGALDYNTYHAIDGAATGYYAGATHSWLSQWRASTGQDGHSMSDNPLFVDPDNGNYTLMSTGGRMVSGEWVFDVMSSSCIDSGDPADNASVEHEPNGSRINQGACGNRIHASRTPMERLVTLLEPLGGETWLSGARTIRWNRTGQSWNGTETLTLEYSTDTGNTWTLLEDNASAAANSFPWEVSGLLASFRYQIRITCNEDTSATDLSGMFQIGNPEGEGEGEGETPAEGEGEPEGEGEGEDEGETPAEGEGEEEEEPAILFSYVPALECSISYVHGRVENIPPSEYGLLLWVHVDGAWWGPKPNLSTITPINSAGNWSQQVLVEPTDFNADAIGAVAVPLDAVLEASCWPVSCQEIPLQDRELARAVVYRAAGDCVGADTLALSFPLVMYQPNYSDPGNGVYPDESQLTENLSQLFGAGFRGLTFYASTNTMTLIPGLAREEGFQTVGTGVWQVYNAAERDAAVDLASDTDFYIVGVEGLSRTEDAYTKEDLLAALGDLSLRTGKPVTTAETPGTWLANPDLVASVDFVAVNIHPWWAEKRTPESASTYFQTVYDTIVALAAGKPVLVTETGMPTGGGHPDASLALQQGYFEMIEQTDIPFVYFEAYDQFWKTGEVSDDYVIGTHWGLYDRCGQLKQEGVDECQVEGEGEGEIEGEGEGEVEGEAEGEIEDEGEGEGEIEDEGEGEAEGEGEIEGEGEGEIPILHPADINEDFRIVIGEAIGYLAGWQQGSNPIAYAIRAAYLWQNGEDYTYDPQATPPLCWILIDN
;
A
#
# COMPACT_ATOMS: atom_id res chain seq x y z
N MET A 1 -65.80 -27.13 -18.55
CA MET A 1 -66.72 -27.55 -19.64
C MET A 1 -66.99 -29.04 -19.52
N ASN A 2 -68.21 -29.48 -19.85
CA ASN A 2 -68.57 -30.78 -20.46
C ASN A 2 -67.75 -32.08 -20.18
N THR A 3 -68.39 -33.01 -19.44
CA THR A 3 -68.80 -34.40 -19.85
C THR A 3 -67.78 -35.43 -20.38
N ARG A 4 -67.93 -36.76 -20.21
CA ARG A 4 -68.70 -37.74 -19.37
C ARG A 4 -68.46 -39.16 -19.97
N ILE A 5 -69.07 -40.21 -19.39
CA ILE A 5 -69.34 -41.58 -19.95
C ILE A 5 -68.27 -42.64 -19.56
N GLY A 6 -68.57 -43.85 -19.05
CA GLY A 6 -69.82 -44.38 -18.45
C GLY A 6 -70.07 -45.91 -18.61
N ILE A 7 -71.15 -46.41 -17.96
CA ILE A 7 -72.01 -47.59 -18.30
C ILE A 7 -71.69 -48.99 -17.65
N VAL A 8 -72.78 -49.79 -17.50
CA VAL A 8 -72.94 -51.23 -17.10
C VAL A 8 -73.07 -51.49 -15.58
N LEU A 9 -73.94 -52.32 -14.95
CA LEU A 9 -75.20 -53.08 -15.14
C LEU A 9 -75.10 -54.49 -14.47
N LEU A 10 -76.06 -54.81 -13.58
CA LEU A 10 -76.56 -56.16 -13.19
C LEU A 10 -75.60 -57.28 -12.69
N PHE A 11 -75.72 -57.69 -11.41
CA PHE A 11 -76.43 -58.93 -10.97
C PHE A 11 -76.41 -59.11 -9.42
N SER A 12 -77.21 -60.08 -8.94
CA SER A 12 -77.61 -60.35 -7.54
C SER A 12 -76.66 -61.19 -6.67
N VAL A 13 -76.73 -61.07 -5.33
CA VAL A 13 -77.15 -62.13 -4.34
C VAL A 13 -76.88 -61.69 -2.87
N PHE A 14 -77.67 -62.24 -1.93
CA PHE A 14 -77.64 -62.09 -0.46
C PHE A 14 -76.24 -62.14 0.21
N LEU A 15 -76.00 -61.23 1.17
CA LEU A 15 -75.69 -61.50 2.59
C LEU A 15 -75.59 -60.19 3.40
N THR A 16 -75.56 -60.27 4.73
CA THR A 16 -75.52 -59.13 5.66
C THR A 16 -74.16 -58.44 5.72
N PRO A 17 -74.08 -57.14 6.06
CA PRO A 17 -72.98 -56.58 6.83
C PRO A 17 -73.39 -56.37 8.29
N ALA A 18 -72.47 -56.68 9.22
CA ALA A 18 -72.52 -56.09 10.54
C ALA A 18 -72.26 -54.58 10.42
N ILE A 19 -72.83 -53.78 11.32
CA ILE A 19 -72.45 -52.37 11.46
C ILE A 19 -71.03 -52.38 12.04
N SER A 20 -70.02 -52.18 11.19
CA SER A 20 -68.69 -51.81 11.65
C SER A 20 -68.76 -50.37 12.12
N TRP A 21 -68.80 -50.18 13.44
CA TRP A 21 -68.43 -48.91 14.04
C TRP A 21 -66.98 -48.64 13.61
N SER A 22 -66.71 -47.44 13.13
CA SER A 22 -65.33 -47.01 12.92
C SER A 22 -64.74 -46.63 14.27
N ASP A 23 -63.55 -47.15 14.58
CA ASP A 23 -62.85 -46.81 15.81
C ASP A 23 -62.54 -45.31 15.86
N ARG A 24 -62.37 -44.77 17.06
CA ARG A 24 -62.06 -43.35 17.25
C ARG A 24 -60.75 -43.01 16.55
N VAL A 25 -60.80 -42.06 15.62
CA VAL A 25 -59.60 -41.51 14.98
C VAL A 25 -59.37 -40.12 15.52
N LEU A 26 -58.15 -39.85 15.96
CA LEU A 26 -57.67 -38.52 16.30
C LEU A 26 -56.64 -38.14 15.22
N THR A 27 -56.67 -36.90 14.74
CA THR A 27 -55.71 -36.42 13.74
C THR A 27 -55.28 -35.02 14.12
N LEU A 28 -53.99 -34.80 14.37
CA LEU A 28 -53.47 -33.46 14.63
C LEU A 28 -53.46 -32.65 13.33
N LEU A 29 -53.81 -31.37 13.41
CA LEU A 29 -53.93 -30.47 12.27
C LEU A 29 -53.01 -29.25 12.39
N GLU A 30 -52.79 -28.74 13.60
CA GLU A 30 -51.86 -27.65 13.91
C GLU A 30 -51.17 -27.99 15.24
N PRO A 31 -49.83 -28.00 15.33
CA PRO A 31 -48.87 -27.83 14.22
C PRO A 31 -48.88 -29.01 13.24
N ALA A 32 -48.75 -28.71 11.95
CA ALA A 32 -48.73 -29.65 10.83
C ALA A 32 -47.30 -30.08 10.44
N GLY A 33 -46.30 -29.26 10.75
CA GLY A 33 -44.89 -29.43 10.39
C GLY A 33 -44.40 -28.28 9.50
N GLY A 34 -43.22 -27.75 9.83
CA GLY A 34 -42.56 -26.65 9.12
C GLY A 34 -43.02 -25.23 9.52
N GLU A 35 -43.94 -25.08 10.47
CA GLU A 35 -44.34 -23.74 10.94
C GLU A 35 -43.30 -23.12 11.88
N VAL A 36 -43.20 -21.78 11.86
CA VAL A 36 -42.48 -21.00 12.86
C VAL A 36 -43.47 -20.28 13.77
N TRP A 37 -43.50 -20.65 15.05
CA TRP A 37 -44.37 -20.08 16.07
C TRP A 37 -43.60 -19.09 16.94
N ALA A 38 -43.80 -17.80 16.69
CA ALA A 38 -43.27 -16.72 17.55
C ALA A 38 -43.79 -16.85 19.00
N THR A 39 -43.01 -16.41 20.00
CA THR A 39 -43.40 -16.46 21.41
C THR A 39 -44.74 -15.77 21.67
N GLY A 40 -45.72 -16.46 22.25
CA GLY A 40 -47.05 -15.89 22.49
C GLY A 40 -48.17 -16.91 22.68
N GLU A 41 -49.41 -16.52 22.35
CA GLU A 41 -50.59 -17.39 22.38
C GLU A 41 -50.83 -18.06 21.02
N HIS A 42 -50.77 -19.39 20.98
CA HIS A 42 -51.07 -20.21 19.80
C HIS A 42 -52.23 -21.18 20.08
N THR A 43 -52.56 -22.04 19.12
CA THR A 43 -53.63 -23.02 19.28
C THR A 43 -53.25 -24.34 18.64
N VAL A 44 -53.19 -25.40 19.45
CA VAL A 44 -53.10 -26.79 18.96
C VAL A 44 -54.47 -27.18 18.41
N ARG A 45 -54.55 -27.71 17.19
CA ARG A 45 -55.82 -28.16 16.56
C ARG A 45 -55.79 -29.61 16.15
N TRP A 46 -56.95 -30.24 16.16
CA TRP A 46 -57.13 -31.62 15.72
C TRP A 46 -58.51 -31.86 15.09
N ALA A 47 -58.63 -32.94 14.31
CA ALA A 47 -59.91 -33.49 13.88
C ALA A 47 -60.28 -34.71 14.72
N LEU A 48 -61.59 -34.86 14.95
CA LEU A 48 -62.20 -36.09 15.49
C LEU A 48 -62.83 -36.86 14.35
N GLY A 49 -62.26 -38.02 14.02
CA GLY A 49 -62.78 -38.96 13.04
C GLY A 49 -63.33 -40.23 13.69
N GLY A 50 -64.02 -41.04 12.90
CA GLY A 50 -64.67 -42.26 13.36
C GLY A 50 -65.97 -42.03 14.15
N ASP A 51 -66.53 -43.11 14.69
CA ASP A 51 -67.74 -43.09 15.51
C ASP A 51 -67.37 -43.09 17.02
N MET A 52 -68.39 -43.01 17.89
CA MET A 52 -68.26 -43.19 19.35
C MET A 52 -67.54 -42.07 20.13
N TRP A 53 -67.53 -40.82 19.65
CA TRP A 53 -67.24 -39.64 20.49
C TRP A 53 -68.50 -39.18 21.23
N PHE A 54 -68.45 -39.04 22.56
CA PHE A 54 -69.62 -38.71 23.40
C PHE A 54 -69.64 -37.26 23.90
N GLY A 55 -68.58 -36.49 23.64
CA GLY A 55 -68.48 -35.06 23.95
C GLY A 55 -67.98 -34.76 25.36
N ASN A 56 -67.51 -35.77 26.09
CA ASN A 56 -66.94 -35.67 27.43
C ASN A 56 -65.51 -36.22 27.51
N GLU A 57 -64.93 -36.63 26.37
CA GLU A 57 -63.57 -37.12 26.26
C GLU A 57 -62.53 -36.03 26.55
N THR A 58 -61.39 -36.46 27.08
CA THR A 58 -60.24 -35.64 27.38
C THR A 58 -58.98 -36.15 26.68
N LEU A 59 -58.11 -35.22 26.31
CA LEU A 59 -56.83 -35.48 25.67
C LEU A 59 -55.69 -35.14 26.64
N THR A 60 -54.68 -35.98 26.65
CA THR A 60 -53.32 -35.62 27.06
C THR A 60 -52.61 -34.99 25.87
N ILE A 61 -51.98 -33.83 26.08
CA ILE A 61 -51.16 -33.12 25.10
C ILE A 61 -49.73 -33.06 25.67
N GLU A 62 -48.78 -33.58 24.91
CA GLU A 62 -47.36 -33.60 25.26
C GLU A 62 -46.55 -32.90 24.17
N CYS A 63 -45.42 -32.32 24.58
CA CYS A 63 -44.54 -31.54 23.74
C CYS A 63 -43.08 -32.00 23.94
N THR A 64 -42.33 -32.07 22.86
CA THR A 64 -40.88 -32.31 22.83
C THR A 64 -40.19 -31.08 22.23
N ARG A 65 -38.94 -30.79 22.65
CA ARG A 65 -38.04 -29.78 22.05
C ARG A 65 -36.90 -30.45 21.25
N ASP A 66 -36.78 -31.77 21.32
CA ASP A 66 -35.61 -32.55 20.93
C ASP A 66 -35.96 -33.68 19.95
N GLY A 67 -36.86 -33.39 19.00
CA GLY A 67 -37.25 -34.31 17.92
C GLY A 67 -37.95 -35.58 18.40
N GLY A 68 -38.51 -35.57 19.62
CA GLY A 68 -39.19 -36.71 20.23
C GLY A 68 -38.34 -37.56 21.17
N SER A 69 -37.11 -37.14 21.49
CA SER A 69 -36.22 -37.86 22.42
C SER A 69 -36.70 -37.78 23.87
N THR A 70 -37.22 -36.62 24.30
CA THR A 70 -37.89 -36.40 25.58
C THR A 70 -39.25 -35.72 25.38
N TRP A 71 -40.25 -36.16 26.14
CA TRP A 71 -41.62 -35.63 26.07
C TRP A 71 -42.04 -35.07 27.43
N SER A 72 -42.50 -33.82 27.42
CA SER A 72 -43.06 -33.13 28.58
C SER A 72 -44.57 -33.04 28.45
N VAL A 73 -45.28 -33.44 29.50
CA VAL A 73 -46.74 -33.32 29.58
C VAL A 73 -47.12 -31.86 29.80
N TRP A 74 -47.85 -31.27 28.86
CA TRP A 74 -48.38 -29.91 29.00
C TRP A 74 -49.74 -29.90 29.69
N THR A 75 -50.63 -30.80 29.30
CA THR A 75 -51.93 -31.00 29.96
C THR A 75 -52.40 -32.45 29.82
N ILE A 76 -53.13 -32.94 30.82
CA ILE A 76 -53.76 -34.28 30.82
C ILE A 76 -55.28 -34.21 30.69
N ALA A 77 -55.85 -33.02 30.44
CA ALA A 77 -57.28 -32.77 30.58
C ALA A 77 -57.84 -31.77 29.54
N ALA A 78 -57.21 -31.67 28.36
CA ALA A 78 -57.77 -30.86 27.27
C ALA A 78 -59.09 -31.48 26.78
N PRO A 79 -60.24 -30.78 26.76
CA PRO A 79 -61.47 -31.36 26.23
C PRO A 79 -61.31 -31.68 24.75
N ALA A 80 -61.74 -32.86 24.28
CA ALA A 80 -61.56 -33.25 22.88
C ALA A 80 -62.52 -32.53 21.92
N ALA A 81 -63.76 -32.27 22.34
CA ALA A 81 -64.86 -31.78 21.51
C ALA A 81 -64.68 -30.36 20.89
N PRO A 82 -63.94 -29.41 21.47
CA PRO A 82 -63.64 -28.12 20.82
C PRO A 82 -62.73 -28.20 19.60
N CYS A 83 -62.06 -29.34 19.34
CA CYS A 83 -61.10 -29.51 18.24
C CYS A 83 -59.91 -28.52 18.26
N ALA A 84 -59.67 -27.90 19.42
CA ALA A 84 -58.68 -26.85 19.61
C ALA A 84 -58.31 -26.71 21.10
N TYR A 85 -57.05 -26.42 21.40
CA TYR A 85 -56.54 -26.09 22.73
C TYR A 85 -55.63 -24.85 22.65
N PRO A 86 -55.95 -23.74 23.36
CA PRO A 86 -55.09 -22.57 23.40
C PRO A 86 -53.82 -22.88 24.21
N TRP A 87 -52.67 -22.48 23.68
CA TRP A 87 -51.36 -22.78 24.26
C TRP A 87 -50.48 -21.54 24.25
N ASN A 88 -50.21 -21.02 25.45
CA ASN A 88 -49.23 -19.97 25.66
C ASN A 88 -47.81 -20.56 25.68
N ILE A 89 -46.96 -20.11 24.76
CA ILE A 89 -45.57 -20.52 24.61
C ILE A 89 -44.58 -19.38 24.89
N THR A 90 -45.00 -18.32 25.60
CA THR A 90 -44.13 -17.15 25.87
C THR A 90 -42.85 -17.50 26.63
N GLU A 91 -42.90 -18.50 27.52
CA GLU A 91 -41.77 -18.97 28.34
C GLU A 91 -41.04 -20.19 27.71
N PHE A 92 -41.33 -20.54 26.45
CA PHE A 92 -40.71 -21.69 25.80
C PHE A 92 -39.38 -21.27 25.12
N PRO A 93 -38.25 -21.96 25.40
CA PRO A 93 -36.98 -21.66 24.75
C PRO A 93 -37.01 -21.88 23.23
N ALA A 94 -36.22 -21.12 22.47
CA ALA A 94 -36.15 -21.31 21.03
C ALA A 94 -35.67 -22.73 20.64
N SER A 95 -36.24 -23.32 19.59
CA SER A 95 -35.74 -24.53 18.94
C SER A 95 -36.46 -24.81 17.62
N PRO A 96 -35.77 -25.34 16.59
CA PRO A 96 -36.42 -25.86 15.37
C PRO A 96 -37.07 -27.24 15.57
N ASN A 97 -36.82 -27.92 16.68
CA ASN A 97 -37.10 -29.34 16.87
C ASN A 97 -38.35 -29.63 17.74
N TYR A 98 -39.32 -28.71 17.77
CA TYR A 98 -40.55 -28.94 18.51
C TYR A 98 -41.49 -29.92 17.79
N GLN A 99 -42.14 -30.81 18.54
CA GLN A 99 -43.30 -31.57 18.08
C GLN A 99 -44.36 -31.61 19.18
N VAL A 100 -45.63 -31.73 18.76
CA VAL A 100 -46.77 -31.95 19.66
C VAL A 100 -47.35 -33.33 19.39
N ARG A 101 -47.74 -34.05 20.45
CA ARG A 101 -48.55 -35.26 20.33
C ARG A 101 -49.78 -35.20 21.22
N ILE A 102 -50.85 -35.82 20.76
CA ILE A 102 -52.15 -35.83 21.42
C ILE A 102 -52.66 -37.27 21.57
N MET A 103 -53.27 -37.57 22.71
CA MET A 103 -53.75 -38.93 23.05
C MET A 103 -55.06 -38.86 23.83
N CYS A 104 -56.07 -39.61 23.40
CA CYS A 104 -57.35 -39.69 24.11
C CYS A 104 -57.23 -40.53 25.39
N ASN A 105 -57.57 -39.94 26.53
CA ASN A 105 -57.46 -40.58 27.84
C ASN A 105 -58.46 -41.74 28.01
N GLU A 106 -59.64 -41.62 27.41
CA GLU A 106 -60.68 -42.66 27.46
C GLU A 106 -60.52 -43.73 26.37
N TYR A 107 -59.61 -43.54 25.40
CA TYR A 107 -59.34 -44.49 24.32
C TYR A 107 -57.92 -44.30 23.76
N SER A 108 -56.94 -44.96 24.37
CA SER A 108 -55.50 -44.75 24.08
C SER A 108 -55.03 -45.13 22.68
N GLU A 109 -55.85 -45.85 21.88
CA GLU A 109 -55.55 -46.11 20.47
C GLU A 109 -55.87 -44.91 19.56
N ALA A 110 -56.62 -43.92 20.05
CA ALA A 110 -56.83 -42.64 19.37
C ALA A 110 -55.75 -41.64 19.82
N TRP A 111 -54.64 -41.61 19.08
CA TRP A 111 -53.53 -40.69 19.28
C TRP A 111 -52.96 -40.23 17.93
N ASP A 112 -52.24 -39.12 17.93
CA ASP A 112 -51.49 -38.63 16.76
C ASP A 112 -50.27 -37.78 17.19
N VAL A 113 -49.29 -37.62 16.30
CA VAL A 113 -48.07 -36.80 16.47
C VAL A 113 -47.93 -35.88 15.27
N GLY A 114 -47.72 -34.58 15.51
CA GLY A 114 -47.51 -33.58 14.46
C GLY A 114 -46.13 -33.65 13.82
N GLY A 115 -45.98 -32.97 12.68
CA GLY A 115 -44.66 -32.69 12.12
C GLY A 115 -43.82 -31.79 13.03
N THR A 116 -42.51 -31.77 12.77
CA THR A 116 -41.56 -30.89 13.46
C THR A 116 -41.80 -29.43 13.09
N PHE A 117 -41.81 -28.52 14.05
CA PHE A 117 -42.03 -27.08 13.87
C PHE A 117 -41.11 -26.28 14.81
N THR A 118 -40.91 -25.00 14.53
CA THR A 118 -40.05 -24.11 15.31
C THR A 118 -40.87 -23.33 16.33
N ILE A 119 -40.38 -23.21 17.57
CA ILE A 119 -40.84 -22.18 18.51
C ILE A 119 -39.70 -21.18 18.70
N GLY A 120 -40.04 -19.89 18.72
CA GLY A 120 -39.09 -18.79 18.78
C GLY A 120 -38.57 -18.39 17.39
N ALA A 121 -38.15 -17.13 17.28
CA ALA A 121 -37.14 -16.69 16.32
C ALA A 121 -35.82 -16.62 17.09
N SER A 122 -34.68 -16.85 16.42
CA SER A 122 -33.35 -17.00 17.04
C SER A 122 -33.07 -18.35 17.69
N ALA A 123 -33.03 -19.40 16.86
CA ALA A 123 -32.20 -20.56 17.13
C ALA A 123 -30.70 -20.20 16.96
N SER A 124 -29.83 -20.88 17.71
CA SER A 124 -28.38 -20.75 17.58
C SER A 124 -27.78 -22.10 17.21
N TYR A 125 -26.92 -22.07 16.21
CA TYR A 125 -26.15 -23.21 15.70
C TYR A 125 -24.66 -22.93 15.89
N TYR A 126 -23.87 -23.99 16.08
CA TYR A 126 -22.47 -23.89 16.49
C TYR A 126 -21.59 -24.69 15.53
N VAL A 127 -20.56 -24.02 15.03
CA VAL A 127 -19.53 -24.58 14.17
C VAL A 127 -18.18 -24.33 14.82
N ASN A 128 -17.33 -25.36 14.87
CA ASN A 128 -15.96 -25.26 15.38
C ASN A 128 -15.02 -26.11 14.51
N ASP A 129 -13.73 -25.78 14.47
CA ASP A 129 -12.71 -26.64 13.88
C ASP A 129 -12.38 -27.83 14.82
N THR A 130 -11.31 -28.58 14.57
CA THR A 130 -10.97 -29.76 15.39
C THR A 130 -10.24 -29.43 16.71
N SER A 131 -10.04 -28.15 17.01
CA SER A 131 -9.43 -27.62 18.23
C SER A 131 -10.49 -27.07 19.21
N THR A 132 -10.01 -26.61 20.37
CA THR A 132 -10.77 -25.71 21.27
C THR A 132 -9.92 -24.52 21.73
N ASP A 133 -8.83 -24.24 21.01
CA ASP A 133 -7.82 -23.27 21.40
C ASP A 133 -8.29 -21.85 21.03
N ASN A 134 -8.47 -21.01 22.06
CA ASN A 134 -9.09 -19.69 21.97
C ASN A 134 -10.56 -19.68 21.51
N ASP A 135 -11.32 -20.76 21.72
CA ASP A 135 -12.78 -20.78 21.51
C ASP A 135 -13.53 -19.72 22.36
N PHE A 136 -14.52 -19.08 21.75
CA PHE A 136 -15.44 -18.12 22.39
C PHE A 136 -16.88 -18.63 22.50
N TYR A 137 -17.32 -19.53 21.60
CA TYR A 137 -18.73 -19.94 21.46
C TYR A 137 -18.96 -21.42 21.82
N CYS A 138 -17.95 -22.26 21.62
CA CYS A 138 -17.96 -23.70 21.75
C CYS A 138 -17.24 -24.13 23.03
N THR A 139 -17.47 -25.37 23.44
CA THR A 139 -16.88 -25.97 24.65
C THR A 139 -16.35 -27.40 24.39
N ALA A 140 -16.31 -27.80 23.12
CA ALA A 140 -15.84 -29.07 22.61
C ALA A 140 -15.42 -28.87 21.14
N PRO A 141 -14.45 -29.63 20.62
CA PRO A 141 -14.04 -29.51 19.23
C PRO A 141 -15.15 -29.98 18.29
N GLY A 142 -15.14 -29.45 17.07
CA GLY A 142 -16.04 -29.80 15.99
C GLY A 142 -15.94 -31.29 15.60
N SER A 143 -17.10 -31.89 15.32
CA SER A 143 -17.19 -33.24 14.74
C SER A 143 -18.14 -33.24 13.53
N PRO A 144 -17.80 -33.91 12.41
CA PRO A 144 -18.69 -34.05 11.26
C PRO A 144 -20.02 -34.75 11.59
N GLU A 145 -20.04 -35.58 12.64
CA GLU A 145 -21.23 -36.29 13.14
C GLU A 145 -22.09 -35.49 14.13
N ALA A 146 -21.62 -34.33 14.60
CA ALA A 146 -22.31 -33.52 15.59
C ALA A 146 -23.47 -32.71 14.96
N ASP A 147 -24.52 -32.46 15.74
CA ASP A 147 -25.75 -31.81 15.25
C ASP A 147 -25.64 -30.28 15.06
N GLY A 148 -24.61 -29.66 15.64
CA GLY A 148 -24.41 -28.22 15.67
C GLY A 148 -25.42 -27.46 16.54
N LEU A 149 -26.21 -28.14 17.38
CA LEU A 149 -27.31 -27.52 18.14
C LEU A 149 -26.89 -26.95 19.50
N THR A 150 -25.67 -27.24 19.96
CA THR A 150 -25.15 -26.74 21.25
C THR A 150 -23.65 -26.47 21.20
N PRO A 151 -23.10 -25.61 22.08
CA PRO A 151 -21.66 -25.43 22.26
C PRO A 151 -20.86 -26.71 22.56
N GLY A 152 -21.51 -27.76 23.08
CA GLY A 152 -20.87 -29.05 23.38
C GLY A 152 -21.03 -30.08 22.26
N THR A 153 -21.69 -29.73 21.16
CA THR A 153 -21.90 -30.54 19.96
C THR A 153 -21.74 -29.72 18.66
N PRO A 154 -20.68 -28.89 18.49
CA PRO A 154 -20.50 -28.12 17.27
C PRO A 154 -20.15 -29.03 16.08
N ASN A 155 -20.64 -28.69 14.89
CA ASN A 155 -20.27 -29.37 13.66
C ASN A 155 -19.01 -28.73 13.05
N THR A 156 -18.26 -29.44 12.21
CA THR A 156 -17.11 -28.87 11.48
C THR A 156 -17.48 -28.04 10.25
N SER A 157 -18.78 -27.91 9.91
CA SER A 157 -19.20 -27.34 8.63
C SER A 157 -20.46 -26.46 8.72
N ILE A 158 -20.32 -25.18 8.38
CA ILE A 158 -21.43 -24.24 8.12
C ILE A 158 -22.38 -24.83 7.06
N ARG A 159 -21.82 -25.47 6.02
CA ARG A 159 -22.59 -26.10 4.95
C ARG A 159 -23.45 -27.27 5.45
N TYR A 160 -22.99 -28.02 6.45
CA TYR A 160 -23.82 -29.05 7.09
C TYR A 160 -25.01 -28.46 7.82
N ILE A 161 -24.82 -27.36 8.56
CA ILE A 161 -25.89 -26.66 9.29
C ILE A 161 -27.00 -26.26 8.32
N LEU A 162 -26.66 -25.53 7.25
CA LEU A 162 -27.60 -25.05 6.22
C LEU A 162 -28.30 -26.21 5.47
N ASN A 163 -27.58 -27.28 5.15
CA ASN A 163 -28.17 -28.43 4.46
C ASN A 163 -29.10 -29.28 5.36
N THR A 164 -29.00 -29.15 6.70
CA THR A 164 -29.68 -30.03 7.68
C THR A 164 -30.84 -29.34 8.37
N HIS A 165 -30.69 -28.05 8.69
CA HIS A 165 -31.67 -27.23 9.40
C HIS A 165 -32.10 -26.10 8.47
N ALA A 166 -33.40 -25.82 8.38
CA ALA A 166 -33.89 -24.67 7.61
C ALA A 166 -33.82 -23.41 8.49
N LEU A 167 -32.91 -22.48 8.16
CA LEU A 167 -32.63 -21.30 8.99
C LEU A 167 -33.53 -20.12 8.63
N GLY A 168 -34.08 -19.48 9.66
CA GLY A 168 -35.05 -18.39 9.51
C GLY A 168 -34.57 -17.03 10.05
N ALA A 169 -35.46 -16.05 9.93
CA ALA A 169 -35.28 -14.71 10.46
C ALA A 169 -34.90 -14.69 11.95
N GLY A 170 -33.74 -14.14 12.26
CA GLY A 170 -33.17 -14.03 13.60
C GLY A 170 -32.29 -15.19 14.03
N ASP A 171 -32.19 -16.28 13.25
CA ASP A 171 -31.31 -17.41 13.57
C ASP A 171 -29.83 -17.05 13.36
N THR A 172 -28.95 -17.69 14.14
CA THR A 172 -27.51 -17.41 14.15
C THR A 172 -26.69 -18.68 14.02
N VAL A 173 -25.74 -18.70 13.09
CA VAL A 173 -24.62 -19.65 13.07
C VAL A 173 -23.40 -18.97 13.71
N TRP A 174 -22.98 -19.47 14.86
CA TRP A 174 -21.74 -19.08 15.52
C TRP A 174 -20.60 -19.95 15.00
N VAL A 175 -19.59 -19.33 14.41
CA VAL A 175 -18.39 -19.99 13.88
C VAL A 175 -17.24 -19.64 14.80
N ASP A 176 -16.67 -20.62 15.47
CA ASP A 176 -15.65 -20.36 16.49
C ASP A 176 -14.27 -20.04 15.90
N THR A 177 -13.33 -19.67 16.78
CA THR A 177 -11.92 -19.46 16.45
C THR A 177 -11.36 -20.69 15.75
N GLY A 178 -10.65 -20.50 14.64
CA GLY A 178 -10.07 -21.63 13.93
C GLY A 178 -9.94 -21.43 12.43
N TYR A 179 -9.45 -22.47 11.77
CA TYR A 179 -9.19 -22.51 10.33
C TYR A 179 -10.06 -23.56 9.65
N TYR A 180 -10.92 -23.11 8.74
CA TYR A 180 -11.95 -23.90 8.09
C TYR A 180 -11.67 -24.05 6.60
N LEU A 181 -11.05 -25.18 6.24
CA LEU A 181 -10.81 -25.54 4.85
C LEU A 181 -12.12 -25.98 4.16
N LEU A 182 -12.51 -25.28 3.10
CA LEU A 182 -13.77 -25.50 2.39
C LEU A 182 -13.55 -26.21 1.04
N GLU A 183 -14.05 -27.44 0.94
CA GLU A 183 -14.07 -28.18 -0.34
C GLU A 183 -15.06 -27.56 -1.35
N ASN A 184 -16.12 -26.92 -0.86
CA ASN A 184 -17.26 -26.42 -1.64
C ASN A 184 -17.74 -25.06 -1.12
N ASP A 185 -18.31 -24.25 -2.00
CA ASP A 185 -18.92 -22.96 -1.68
C ASP A 185 -20.00 -23.10 -0.59
N ILE A 186 -20.11 -22.12 0.30
CA ILE A 186 -21.22 -22.02 1.25
C ILE A 186 -22.41 -21.38 0.51
N LEU A 187 -23.35 -22.21 0.07
CA LEU A 187 -24.57 -21.75 -0.58
C LEU A 187 -25.61 -21.37 0.47
N ILE A 188 -26.11 -20.14 0.43
CA ILE A 188 -27.23 -19.67 1.24
C ILE A 188 -28.39 -19.36 0.28
N GLN A 189 -29.52 -20.05 0.46
CA GLN A 189 -30.61 -20.12 -0.53
C GLN A 189 -31.94 -19.60 0.03
N ALA A 190 -33.01 -19.63 -0.76
CA ALA A 190 -34.31 -19.09 -0.34
C ALA A 190 -34.98 -19.92 0.78
N GLU A 191 -34.45 -21.13 1.02
CA GLU A 191 -34.75 -21.99 2.15
C GLU A 191 -34.15 -21.46 3.48
N ASP A 192 -33.03 -20.74 3.41
CA ASP A 192 -32.25 -20.22 4.54
C ASP A 192 -32.17 -18.69 4.45
N GLN A 193 -33.17 -17.99 5.00
CA GLN A 193 -33.31 -16.54 4.78
C GLN A 193 -33.89 -15.78 5.97
N GLY A 194 -33.49 -14.51 6.08
CA GLY A 194 -33.93 -13.60 7.11
C GLY A 194 -35.24 -12.88 6.79
N ALA A 195 -35.50 -11.80 7.53
CA ALA A 195 -36.57 -10.85 7.25
C ALA A 195 -36.09 -9.40 7.44
N PRO A 196 -36.80 -8.39 6.88
CA PRO A 196 -36.46 -6.99 7.09
C PRO A 196 -36.36 -6.63 8.58
N GLY A 197 -35.18 -6.20 9.03
CA GLY A 197 -34.90 -5.85 10.43
C GLY A 197 -34.77 -7.05 11.39
N ASN A 198 -34.71 -8.27 10.88
CA ASN A 198 -34.42 -9.49 11.65
C ASN A 198 -33.68 -10.49 10.72
N PRO A 199 -32.40 -10.24 10.39
CA PRO A 199 -31.66 -11.05 9.43
C PRO A 199 -31.39 -12.48 9.94
N MET A 200 -31.08 -13.38 9.02
CA MET A 200 -30.41 -14.65 9.34
C MET A 200 -28.91 -14.36 9.38
N THR A 201 -28.21 -14.83 10.41
CA THR A 201 -26.86 -14.33 10.77
C THR A 201 -25.82 -15.45 10.75
N ILE A 202 -24.63 -15.17 10.23
CA ILE A 202 -23.43 -16.01 10.39
C ILE A 202 -22.34 -15.11 10.95
N LEU A 203 -21.86 -15.45 12.14
CA LEU A 203 -20.99 -14.61 12.97
C LEU A 203 -19.74 -15.41 13.34
N GLY A 204 -18.56 -14.86 13.06
CA GLY A 204 -17.29 -15.50 13.39
C GLY A 204 -16.79 -15.11 14.77
N SER A 205 -15.77 -15.80 15.25
CA SER A 205 -15.18 -15.53 16.55
C SER A 205 -14.29 -14.28 16.51
N PRO A 206 -14.32 -13.41 17.53
CA PRO A 206 -13.30 -12.37 17.71
C PRO A 206 -11.87 -12.92 17.94
N GLY A 207 -11.71 -14.23 18.16
CA GLY A 207 -10.41 -14.91 18.11
C GLY A 207 -9.88 -15.20 16.70
N GLY A 208 -10.71 -15.01 15.66
CA GLY A 208 -10.38 -15.23 14.25
C GLY A 208 -10.99 -16.53 13.70
N ALA A 209 -12.03 -16.40 12.86
CA ALA A 209 -12.65 -17.52 12.14
C ALA A 209 -12.31 -17.43 10.64
N ILE A 210 -11.33 -18.20 10.18
CA ILE A 210 -10.78 -18.15 8.82
C ILE A 210 -11.45 -19.18 7.93
N LEU A 211 -12.24 -18.71 6.97
CA LEU A 211 -12.93 -19.52 5.97
C LEU A 211 -12.12 -19.53 4.66
N ASP A 212 -11.45 -20.65 4.40
CA ASP A 212 -10.50 -20.78 3.31
C ASP A 212 -11.07 -21.66 2.18
N ARG A 213 -11.20 -21.11 0.98
CA ARG A 213 -11.82 -21.80 -0.16
C ARG A 213 -10.87 -22.68 -0.98
N ASN A 214 -9.56 -22.58 -0.76
CA ASN A 214 -8.52 -23.40 -1.38
C ASN A 214 -8.60 -23.49 -2.92
N GLY A 215 -8.70 -22.34 -3.60
CA GLY A 215 -8.66 -22.23 -5.06
C GLY A 215 -10.00 -22.54 -5.76
N GLY A 216 -11.14 -22.30 -5.10
CA GLY A 216 -12.48 -22.49 -5.66
C GLY A 216 -13.25 -21.18 -5.88
N PRO A 217 -14.42 -21.22 -6.54
CA PRO A 217 -15.07 -20.01 -7.05
C PRO A 217 -15.62 -19.06 -5.98
N ASN A 218 -16.25 -19.54 -4.89
CA ASN A 218 -16.75 -18.65 -3.83
C ASN A 218 -16.53 -19.21 -2.42
N VAL A 219 -16.20 -18.37 -1.42
CA VAL A 219 -16.40 -18.76 0.00
C VAL A 219 -17.90 -18.80 0.27
N PHE A 220 -18.61 -17.67 0.06
CA PHE A 220 -20.07 -17.59 0.16
C PHE A 220 -20.72 -17.25 -1.18
N TYR A 221 -21.82 -17.95 -1.51
CA TYR A 221 -22.69 -17.61 -2.63
C TYR A 221 -24.13 -17.47 -2.13
N ILE A 222 -24.60 -16.22 -2.05
CA ILE A 222 -25.80 -15.81 -1.32
C ILE A 222 -26.92 -15.45 -2.29
N THR A 223 -27.92 -16.33 -2.33
CA THR A 223 -29.18 -16.15 -3.08
C THR A 223 -30.39 -15.92 -2.18
N GLY A 224 -30.29 -16.26 -0.89
CA GLY A 224 -31.28 -15.91 0.15
C GLY A 224 -31.33 -14.41 0.44
N ASP A 225 -32.47 -13.95 0.98
CA ASP A 225 -32.71 -12.56 1.37
C ASP A 225 -32.41 -12.32 2.87
N TYR A 226 -32.00 -11.11 3.24
CA TYR A 226 -31.73 -10.62 4.60
C TYR A 226 -30.75 -11.50 5.38
N ILE A 227 -29.66 -11.88 4.74
CA ILE A 227 -28.51 -12.58 5.32
C ILE A 227 -27.51 -11.54 5.83
N GLN A 228 -26.99 -11.71 7.04
CA GLN A 228 -25.89 -10.90 7.57
C GLN A 228 -24.67 -11.79 7.84
N LEU A 229 -23.55 -11.46 7.22
CA LEU A 229 -22.23 -11.98 7.53
C LEU A 229 -21.49 -10.97 8.41
N GLY A 230 -21.07 -11.40 9.59
CA GLY A 230 -20.27 -10.60 10.53
C GLY A 230 -21.02 -9.46 11.23
N ASP A 231 -20.41 -8.96 12.31
CA ASP A 231 -20.75 -7.69 12.97
C ASP A 231 -19.51 -7.11 13.70
N ALA A 232 -19.64 -5.92 14.28
CA ALA A 232 -18.58 -5.17 14.93
C ALA A 232 -17.84 -5.89 16.10
N GLY A 233 -18.35 -7.01 16.60
CA GLY A 233 -17.65 -7.87 17.57
C GLY A 233 -17.32 -9.28 17.07
N ASN A 234 -17.89 -9.70 15.94
CA ASN A 234 -17.93 -11.10 15.51
C ASN A 234 -17.53 -11.25 14.01
N PRO A 235 -16.28 -10.91 13.64
CA PRO A 235 -15.82 -10.85 12.24
C PRO A 235 -15.71 -12.23 11.59
N LEU A 236 -15.86 -12.30 10.26
CA LEU A 236 -15.50 -13.46 9.44
C LEU A 236 -14.32 -13.10 8.53
N HIS A 237 -13.38 -14.02 8.40
CA HIS A 237 -12.22 -13.88 7.51
C HIS A 237 -12.41 -14.82 6.31
N MET A 238 -12.25 -14.33 5.09
CA MET A 238 -12.58 -15.07 3.86
C MET A 238 -11.40 -15.02 2.88
N THR A 239 -10.89 -16.18 2.46
CA THR A 239 -9.66 -16.22 1.64
C THR A 239 -9.59 -17.36 0.61
N ARG A 240 -8.66 -17.22 -0.34
CA ARG A 240 -8.29 -18.18 -1.39
C ARG A 240 -9.48 -18.69 -2.23
N ALA A 241 -10.41 -17.79 -2.57
CA ALA A 241 -11.52 -18.02 -3.51
C ALA A 241 -11.39 -17.11 -4.74
N ASP A 242 -12.03 -17.40 -5.88
CA ASP A 242 -12.15 -16.38 -6.96
C ASP A 242 -12.96 -15.16 -6.47
N VAL A 243 -14.00 -15.43 -5.69
CA VAL A 243 -14.81 -14.41 -5.00
C VAL A 243 -14.94 -14.75 -3.51
N GLY A 244 -14.61 -13.84 -2.61
CA GLY A 244 -14.86 -14.06 -1.17
C GLY A 244 -16.35 -14.23 -0.89
N ALA A 245 -17.14 -13.17 -1.10
CA ALA A 245 -18.59 -13.24 -0.95
C ALA A 245 -19.35 -12.72 -2.18
N TYR A 246 -20.20 -13.57 -2.76
CA TYR A 246 -21.06 -13.25 -3.90
C TYR A 246 -22.52 -13.08 -3.45
N LEU A 247 -23.09 -11.89 -3.65
CA LEU A 247 -24.47 -11.56 -3.26
C LEU A 247 -25.38 -11.34 -4.47
N THR A 248 -26.56 -11.96 -4.43
CA THR A 248 -27.64 -11.80 -5.42
C THR A 248 -29.04 -11.62 -4.81
N GLY A 249 -29.22 -12.02 -3.55
CA GLY A 249 -30.45 -11.79 -2.75
C GLY A 249 -30.57 -10.37 -2.16
N THR A 250 -31.75 -10.06 -1.66
CA THR A 250 -32.20 -8.74 -1.17
C THR A 250 -31.79 -8.48 0.28
N GLY A 251 -31.41 -7.25 0.61
CA GLY A 251 -31.25 -6.79 1.99
C GLY A 251 -30.11 -7.46 2.75
N ASN A 252 -29.16 -8.05 2.02
CA ASN A 252 -28.02 -8.74 2.60
C ASN A 252 -26.95 -7.76 3.09
N VAL A 253 -26.30 -8.11 4.19
CA VAL A 253 -25.29 -7.30 4.86
C VAL A 253 -23.99 -8.10 4.97
N ILE A 254 -22.87 -7.49 4.63
CA ILE A 254 -21.55 -7.94 5.08
C ILE A 254 -21.00 -6.82 5.95
N SER A 255 -20.72 -7.12 7.21
CA SER A 255 -20.29 -6.12 8.19
C SER A 255 -19.06 -6.59 8.94
N ASN A 256 -18.02 -5.75 9.00
CA ASN A 256 -16.81 -6.02 9.79
C ASN A 256 -16.19 -7.39 9.47
N CYS A 257 -16.06 -7.72 8.18
CA CYS A 257 -15.40 -8.92 7.69
C CYS A 257 -14.06 -8.57 7.03
N GLU A 258 -13.10 -9.49 7.08
CA GLU A 258 -11.83 -9.41 6.37
C GLU A 258 -11.89 -10.32 5.14
N VAL A 259 -11.51 -9.82 3.96
CA VAL A 259 -11.59 -10.57 2.69
C VAL A 259 -10.36 -10.33 1.83
N TYR A 260 -9.55 -11.38 1.66
CA TYR A 260 -8.20 -11.26 1.11
C TYR A 260 -7.70 -12.47 0.34
N GLY A 261 -6.72 -12.27 -0.54
CA GLY A 261 -6.14 -13.35 -1.33
C GLY A 261 -7.13 -14.00 -2.30
N CYS A 262 -8.18 -13.27 -2.71
CA CYS A 262 -9.14 -13.76 -3.70
C CYS A 262 -8.66 -13.54 -5.15
N GLY A 263 -8.99 -14.49 -6.03
CA GLY A 263 -8.54 -14.55 -7.41
C GLY A 263 -9.22 -13.59 -8.38
N PHE A 264 -10.32 -12.92 -8.01
CA PHE A 264 -10.99 -11.95 -8.91
C PHE A 264 -11.72 -10.80 -8.19
N TYR A 265 -12.56 -11.09 -7.19
CA TYR A 265 -13.16 -10.07 -6.32
C TYR A 265 -13.01 -10.46 -4.85
N GLY A 266 -12.73 -9.52 -3.96
CA GLY A 266 -12.99 -9.75 -2.53
C GLY A 266 -14.50 -9.95 -2.31
N ILE A 267 -15.30 -8.92 -2.61
CA ILE A 267 -16.77 -8.97 -2.48
C ILE A 267 -17.42 -8.61 -3.81
N ARG A 268 -18.42 -9.40 -4.24
CA ARG A 268 -19.18 -9.13 -5.46
C ARG A 268 -20.69 -9.11 -5.21
N ARG A 269 -21.36 -8.05 -5.66
CA ARG A 269 -22.83 -7.91 -5.59
C ARG A 269 -23.38 -7.69 -7.00
N ASP A 270 -24.16 -8.65 -7.51
CA ASP A 270 -24.85 -8.54 -8.80
C ASP A 270 -26.36 -8.28 -8.63
N ALA A 271 -26.98 -7.66 -9.64
CA ALA A 271 -28.41 -7.39 -9.62
C ALA A 271 -29.26 -8.68 -9.73
N PRO A 272 -30.44 -8.76 -9.07
CA PRO A 272 -31.20 -7.65 -8.49
C PRO A 272 -30.66 -7.15 -7.14
N ALA A 273 -30.49 -8.02 -6.14
CA ALA A 273 -29.95 -7.75 -4.80
C ALA A 273 -30.27 -6.39 -4.12
N PRO A 274 -31.52 -5.86 -4.17
CA PRO A 274 -31.83 -4.53 -3.62
C PRO A 274 -31.44 -4.38 -2.14
N ASP A 275 -31.16 -3.16 -1.71
CA ASP A 275 -30.98 -2.79 -0.30
C ASP A 275 -29.83 -3.52 0.43
N CYS A 276 -28.86 -4.08 -0.32
CA CYS A 276 -27.64 -4.67 0.26
C CYS A 276 -26.65 -3.60 0.74
N ILE A 277 -25.96 -3.91 1.83
CA ILE A 277 -24.96 -3.06 2.47
C ILE A 277 -23.67 -3.86 2.65
N ILE A 278 -22.53 -3.29 2.25
CA ILE A 278 -21.22 -3.81 2.63
C ILE A 278 -20.56 -2.70 3.47
N SER A 279 -20.27 -3.01 4.73
CA SER A 279 -19.82 -2.00 5.69
C SER A 279 -18.73 -2.46 6.63
N GLU A 280 -17.87 -1.52 7.06
CA GLU A 280 -16.82 -1.76 8.06
C GLU A 280 -15.84 -2.90 7.68
N CYS A 281 -15.84 -3.37 6.42
CA CYS A 281 -15.03 -4.50 5.98
C CYS A 281 -13.62 -4.07 5.59
N TYR A 282 -12.65 -4.96 5.80
CA TYR A 282 -11.30 -4.82 5.28
C TYR A 282 -11.13 -5.75 4.06
N VAL A 283 -10.94 -5.18 2.87
CA VAL A 283 -10.93 -5.93 1.61
C VAL A 283 -9.64 -5.65 0.87
N HIS A 284 -8.67 -6.57 0.98
CA HIS A 284 -7.29 -6.31 0.63
C HIS A 284 -6.58 -7.46 -0.07
N ASP A 285 -5.48 -7.17 -0.77
CA ASP A 285 -4.58 -8.16 -1.38
C ASP A 285 -5.30 -9.21 -2.26
N ASN A 286 -6.37 -8.78 -2.95
CA ASN A 286 -7.06 -9.59 -3.95
C ASN A 286 -6.45 -9.35 -5.33
N LEU A 287 -6.31 -10.41 -6.13
CA LEU A 287 -5.52 -10.42 -7.37
C LEU A 287 -6.00 -9.39 -8.40
N HIS A 288 -7.31 -9.13 -8.46
CA HIS A 288 -7.89 -8.09 -9.32
C HIS A 288 -8.60 -7.01 -8.48
N TRP A 289 -9.89 -7.19 -8.15
CA TRP A 289 -10.68 -6.11 -7.55
C TRP A 289 -10.99 -6.35 -6.07
N GLY A 290 -11.03 -5.28 -5.28
CA GLY A 290 -11.57 -5.34 -3.93
C GLY A 290 -13.07 -5.63 -3.93
N ILE A 291 -13.88 -4.69 -4.42
CA ILE A 291 -15.35 -4.81 -4.44
C ILE A 291 -15.94 -4.55 -5.83
N GLY A 292 -16.75 -5.49 -6.33
CA GLY A 292 -17.52 -5.36 -7.57
C GLY A 292 -19.02 -5.20 -7.33
N ILE A 293 -19.65 -4.16 -7.88
CA ILE A 293 -21.10 -3.92 -7.75
C ILE A 293 -21.77 -3.69 -9.10
N ILE A 294 -22.82 -4.45 -9.39
CA ILE A 294 -23.78 -4.21 -10.47
C ILE A 294 -25.17 -3.96 -9.87
N VAL A 295 -25.78 -2.80 -10.13
CA VAL A 295 -27.15 -2.45 -9.67
C VAL A 295 -28.13 -2.26 -10.82
N SER A 296 -29.37 -2.73 -10.65
CA SER A 296 -30.48 -2.41 -11.56
C SER A 296 -31.78 -2.17 -10.79
N GLN A 297 -32.35 -0.96 -10.93
CA GLN A 297 -33.62 -0.53 -10.32
C GLN A 297 -33.62 -0.43 -8.78
N ASN A 298 -32.46 -0.26 -8.15
CA ASN A 298 -32.32 -0.12 -6.71
C ASN A 298 -31.03 0.62 -6.30
N THR A 299 -30.85 0.78 -4.99
CA THR A 299 -29.63 1.29 -4.36
C THR A 299 -28.81 0.14 -3.77
N ALA A 300 -27.49 0.25 -3.84
CA ALA A 300 -26.53 -0.50 -3.02
C ALA A 300 -25.61 0.47 -2.28
N SER A 301 -25.14 0.10 -1.09
CA SER A 301 -24.33 0.98 -0.22
C SER A 301 -23.00 0.34 0.18
N LEU A 302 -21.90 1.08 -0.01
CA LEU A 302 -20.57 0.82 0.52
C LEU A 302 -20.27 1.86 1.59
N VAL A 303 -20.10 1.44 2.85
CA VAL A 303 -19.96 2.36 3.98
C VAL A 303 -18.81 1.96 4.92
N ASP A 304 -17.86 2.84 5.22
CA ASP A 304 -16.80 2.59 6.22
C ASP A 304 -15.83 1.43 5.89
N ASN A 305 -15.73 1.00 4.63
CA ASN A 305 -14.80 -0.08 4.26
C ASN A 305 -13.38 0.47 4.06
N ILE A 306 -12.38 -0.35 4.39
CA ILE A 306 -10.97 -0.15 4.03
C ILE A 306 -10.68 -1.11 2.86
N ILE A 307 -10.20 -0.57 1.74
CA ILE A 307 -10.04 -1.30 0.48
C ILE A 307 -8.66 -0.98 -0.10
N SER A 308 -7.70 -1.92 0.01
CA SER A 308 -6.29 -1.65 -0.29
C SER A 308 -5.49 -2.82 -0.85
N GLY A 309 -4.38 -2.56 -1.56
CA GLY A 309 -3.51 -3.63 -2.08
C GLY A 309 -4.11 -4.52 -3.18
N ASN A 310 -5.33 -4.24 -3.67
CA ASN A 310 -5.98 -5.05 -4.71
C ASN A 310 -5.38 -4.75 -6.09
N GLY A 311 -5.10 -5.78 -6.90
CA GLY A 311 -4.21 -5.68 -8.08
C GLY A 311 -4.71 -4.81 -9.26
N GLU A 312 -5.99 -4.88 -9.63
CA GLU A 312 -6.60 -4.03 -10.69
C GLU A 312 -7.30 -2.78 -10.14
N GLY A 313 -7.79 -2.82 -8.90
CA GLY A 313 -8.43 -1.65 -8.29
C GLY A 313 -9.30 -1.92 -7.06
N GLY A 314 -9.65 -0.84 -6.37
CA GLY A 314 -10.45 -0.91 -5.15
C GLY A 314 -11.92 -1.26 -5.40
N ILE A 315 -12.65 -0.38 -6.10
CA ILE A 315 -14.09 -0.55 -6.35
C ILE A 315 -14.40 -0.51 -7.84
N TRP A 316 -15.04 -1.55 -8.36
CA TRP A 316 -15.69 -1.56 -9.68
C TRP A 316 -17.20 -1.41 -9.53
N ALA A 317 -17.78 -0.36 -10.12
CA ALA A 317 -19.17 0.05 -9.88
C ALA A 317 -19.92 0.29 -11.21
N SER A 318 -20.89 -0.57 -11.53
CA SER A 318 -21.69 -0.50 -12.76
C SER A 318 -23.19 -0.35 -12.49
N PRO A 319 -23.74 0.88 -12.56
CA PRO A 319 -25.16 1.11 -12.43
C PRO A 319 -25.87 0.94 -13.80
N ILE A 320 -26.45 -0.25 -14.02
CA ILE A 320 -27.04 -0.65 -15.30
C ILE A 320 -28.56 -0.42 -15.41
N GLY A 321 -29.22 0.00 -14.33
CA GLY A 321 -30.67 0.21 -14.30
C GLY A 321 -31.18 1.56 -14.85
N LEU A 322 -32.48 1.61 -15.13
CA LEU A 322 -33.22 2.85 -15.44
C LEU A 322 -33.84 3.45 -14.17
N GLY A 323 -34.11 4.76 -14.18
CA GLY A 323 -34.79 5.45 -13.07
C GLY A 323 -33.91 5.61 -11.82
N SER A 324 -34.45 5.36 -10.63
CA SER A 324 -33.81 5.60 -9.32
C SER A 324 -32.68 4.63 -8.95
N THR A 325 -31.84 4.22 -9.91
CA THR A 325 -30.73 3.30 -9.69
C THR A 325 -29.52 4.05 -9.15
N ALA A 326 -28.91 3.60 -8.05
CA ALA A 326 -27.76 4.26 -7.44
C ALA A 326 -26.76 3.30 -6.80
N ILE A 327 -25.49 3.70 -6.78
CA ILE A 327 -24.46 3.12 -5.90
C ILE A 327 -24.00 4.24 -4.97
N GLU A 328 -24.18 4.06 -3.66
CA GLU A 328 -23.76 5.00 -2.62
C GLU A 328 -22.42 4.52 -2.05
N ILE A 329 -21.36 5.29 -2.25
CA ILE A 329 -20.01 5.00 -1.75
C ILE A 329 -19.71 6.10 -0.74
N ASN A 330 -19.79 5.77 0.55
CA ASN A 330 -19.74 6.71 1.66
C ASN A 330 -18.66 6.35 2.68
N ASN A 331 -17.85 7.31 3.16
CA ASN A 331 -16.92 7.07 4.28
C ASN A 331 -15.86 5.96 4.07
N ASN A 332 -15.61 5.51 2.83
CA ASN A 332 -14.62 4.45 2.58
C ASN A 332 -13.20 5.02 2.46
N LEU A 333 -12.23 4.21 2.82
CA LEU A 333 -10.80 4.42 2.58
C LEU A 333 -10.37 3.49 1.45
N VAL A 334 -10.01 4.04 0.27
CA VAL A 334 -9.71 3.25 -0.93
C VAL A 334 -8.30 3.61 -1.42
N VAL A 335 -7.32 2.83 -1.01
CA VAL A 335 -5.91 3.25 -1.03
C VAL A 335 -4.95 2.18 -1.51
N ASP A 336 -3.83 2.58 -2.12
CA ASP A 336 -2.72 1.66 -2.45
C ASP A 336 -3.13 0.43 -3.30
N ASN A 337 -4.18 0.54 -4.13
CA ASN A 337 -4.58 -0.52 -5.08
C ASN A 337 -3.76 -0.40 -6.37
N GLY A 338 -3.41 -1.53 -6.99
CA GLY A 338 -2.53 -1.63 -8.18
C GLY A 338 -3.11 -1.07 -9.49
N GLY A 339 -4.32 -0.51 -9.46
CA GLY A 339 -4.91 0.25 -10.56
C GLY A 339 -5.81 1.37 -10.07
N TYR A 340 -7.11 1.28 -10.32
CA TYR A 340 -8.06 2.38 -10.05
C TYR A 340 -8.51 2.39 -8.59
N GLY A 341 -8.74 3.58 -8.01
CA GLY A 341 -9.46 3.68 -6.74
C GLY A 341 -10.93 3.27 -6.91
N VAL A 342 -11.68 4.05 -7.69
CA VAL A 342 -13.06 3.75 -8.07
C VAL A 342 -13.22 3.80 -9.59
N TYR A 343 -13.69 2.71 -10.19
CA TYR A 343 -14.01 2.60 -11.61
C TYR A 343 -15.54 2.57 -11.81
N GLY A 344 -16.09 3.60 -12.44
CA GLY A 344 -17.51 3.74 -12.74
C GLY A 344 -17.87 3.42 -14.19
N ASP A 345 -18.73 2.41 -14.42
CA ASP A 345 -19.16 1.94 -15.73
C ASP A 345 -20.67 2.12 -15.98
N PHE A 346 -21.05 3.21 -16.64
CA PHE A 346 -22.43 3.70 -16.71
C PHE A 346 -23.17 3.22 -17.97
N ALA A 347 -24.22 2.40 -17.82
CA ALA A 347 -25.00 1.90 -18.96
C ALA A 347 -26.26 2.73 -19.29
N ASN A 348 -27.02 3.09 -18.26
CA ASN A 348 -28.35 3.70 -18.35
C ASN A 348 -28.41 4.91 -17.37
N ASP A 349 -29.59 5.32 -16.90
CA ASP A 349 -29.79 6.52 -16.06
C ASP A 349 -29.20 6.45 -14.64
N GLY A 350 -28.52 5.36 -14.28
CA GLY A 350 -28.02 5.12 -12.94
C GLY A 350 -26.86 6.04 -12.52
N VAL A 351 -26.74 6.30 -11.22
CA VAL A 351 -25.85 7.30 -10.61
C VAL A 351 -24.86 6.63 -9.65
N ILE A 352 -23.61 7.10 -9.60
CA ILE A 352 -22.67 6.78 -8.52
C ILE A 352 -22.52 8.02 -7.63
N ARG A 353 -22.72 7.85 -6.32
CA ARG A 353 -22.54 8.90 -5.32
C ARG A 353 -21.27 8.63 -4.51
N LEU A 354 -20.38 9.60 -4.48
CA LEU A 354 -19.15 9.58 -3.69
C LEU A 354 -19.30 10.62 -2.58
N LYS A 355 -19.40 10.17 -1.32
CA LYS A 355 -19.48 11.08 -0.18
C LYS A 355 -18.47 10.75 0.90
N ASN A 356 -17.74 11.75 1.41
CA ASN A 356 -16.81 11.56 2.54
C ASN A 356 -15.80 10.41 2.31
N ASN A 357 -15.33 10.11 1.10
CA ASN A 357 -14.33 9.05 0.90
C ASN A 357 -12.92 9.63 0.88
N THR A 358 -11.93 8.86 1.31
CA THR A 358 -10.52 9.12 1.01
C THR A 358 -10.09 8.12 -0.06
N ILE A 359 -9.70 8.61 -1.23
CA ILE A 359 -9.27 7.77 -2.37
C ILE A 359 -7.88 8.27 -2.79
N ALA A 360 -6.83 7.53 -2.44
CA ALA A 360 -5.45 8.02 -2.47
C ALA A 360 -4.45 6.92 -2.85
N ARG A 361 -3.27 7.28 -3.37
CA ARG A 361 -2.13 6.37 -3.66
C ARG A 361 -2.41 5.13 -4.52
N ASN A 362 -3.59 5.00 -5.12
CA ASN A 362 -3.87 3.98 -6.13
C ASN A 362 -2.97 4.20 -7.36
N ALA A 363 -2.48 3.13 -7.97
CA ALA A 363 -1.44 3.20 -9.01
C ALA A 363 -1.91 3.84 -10.32
N SER A 364 -3.22 4.05 -10.51
CA SER A 364 -3.87 4.76 -11.62
C SER A 364 -4.65 5.99 -11.12
N HIS A 365 -5.81 6.29 -11.71
CA HIS A 365 -6.69 7.39 -11.30
C HIS A 365 -7.40 7.09 -9.97
N ALA A 366 -7.59 8.12 -9.13
CA ALA A 366 -8.43 7.96 -7.93
C ALA A 366 -9.88 7.62 -8.30
N VAL A 367 -10.49 8.38 -9.22
CA VAL A 367 -11.81 8.07 -9.78
C VAL A 367 -11.73 8.05 -11.30
N TYR A 368 -12.22 6.98 -11.91
CA TYR A 368 -12.38 6.82 -13.36
C TYR A 368 -13.85 6.63 -13.72
N GLY A 369 -14.29 7.27 -14.79
CA GLY A 369 -15.67 7.25 -15.26
C GLY A 369 -15.80 7.04 -16.76
N LYS A 370 -16.55 6.02 -17.16
CA LYS A 370 -16.88 5.75 -18.55
C LYS A 370 -18.34 5.34 -18.73
N ALA A 371 -18.98 5.81 -19.80
CA ALA A 371 -20.26 5.26 -20.25
C ALA A 371 -20.04 4.04 -21.17
N GLN A 372 -20.84 2.98 -21.00
CA GLN A 372 -20.82 1.79 -21.86
C GLN A 372 -21.21 2.09 -23.31
N ASN A 373 -21.88 3.21 -23.53
CA ASN A 373 -22.17 3.80 -24.84
C ASN A 373 -21.38 5.10 -24.95
N ASP A 374 -20.52 5.24 -25.96
CA ASP A 374 -19.64 6.41 -26.14
C ASP A 374 -20.40 7.75 -26.21
N ALA A 375 -21.68 7.72 -26.59
CA ALA A 375 -22.56 8.90 -26.64
C ALA A 375 -23.37 9.15 -25.33
N GLY A 376 -23.26 8.27 -24.33
CA GLY A 376 -23.91 8.41 -23.02
C GLY A 376 -23.07 9.24 -22.04
N PRO A 377 -23.70 9.90 -21.04
CA PRO A 377 -22.96 10.63 -20.02
C PRO A 377 -22.52 9.74 -18.85
N VAL A 378 -21.49 10.17 -18.14
CA VAL A 378 -21.12 9.65 -16.81
C VAL A 378 -21.91 10.40 -15.73
N ARG A 379 -22.35 9.69 -14.68
CA ARG A 379 -23.28 10.23 -13.67
C ARG A 379 -22.72 10.15 -12.26
N PHE A 380 -21.72 10.97 -11.99
CA PHE A 380 -21.16 11.12 -10.65
C PHE A 380 -21.81 12.25 -9.86
N GLN A 381 -22.03 12.01 -8.57
CA GLN A 381 -22.34 13.05 -7.59
C GLN A 381 -21.30 12.94 -6.47
N ALA A 382 -20.33 13.86 -6.41
CA ALA A 382 -19.17 13.75 -5.53
C ALA A 382 -19.05 14.98 -4.61
N ARG A 383 -19.04 14.75 -3.30
CA ARG A 383 -18.79 15.81 -2.30
C ARG A 383 -18.11 15.31 -1.03
N ASN A 384 -17.34 16.18 -0.39
CA ASN A 384 -16.54 15.93 0.81
C ASN A 384 -15.48 14.83 0.63
N ASN A 385 -15.11 14.47 -0.60
CA ASN A 385 -14.10 13.44 -0.83
C ASN A 385 -12.70 14.07 -0.86
N ILE A 386 -11.71 13.32 -0.41
CA ILE A 386 -10.31 13.62 -0.66
C ILE A 386 -9.85 12.66 -1.77
N LEU A 387 -9.45 13.23 -2.90
CA LEU A 387 -9.01 12.51 -4.09
C LEU A 387 -7.54 12.84 -4.34
N GLN A 388 -6.66 11.85 -4.24
CA GLN A 388 -5.23 12.00 -4.49
C GLN A 388 -4.78 11.11 -5.65
N SER A 389 -3.94 11.64 -6.53
CA SER A 389 -3.28 10.87 -7.58
C SER A 389 -1.84 11.34 -7.74
N ILE A 390 -0.94 10.40 -8.01
CA ILE A 390 0.51 10.58 -7.96
C ILE A 390 1.09 10.11 -9.30
N GLY A 391 1.96 10.92 -9.90
CA GLY A 391 2.70 10.56 -11.10
C GLY A 391 2.01 10.96 -12.42
N PRO A 392 2.73 10.95 -13.55
CA PRO A 392 2.22 11.35 -14.85
C PRO A 392 1.04 10.49 -15.33
N ASP A 393 0.30 11.03 -16.31
CA ASP A 393 -0.89 10.46 -16.96
C ASP A 393 -2.07 10.09 -16.05
N ARG A 394 -1.96 10.37 -14.74
CA ARG A 394 -2.98 10.10 -13.74
C ARG A 394 -3.82 11.33 -13.44
N CYS A 395 -5.00 11.08 -12.87
CA CYS A 395 -6.02 12.10 -12.63
C CYS A 395 -6.77 11.78 -11.34
N CYS A 396 -7.05 12.79 -10.53
CA CYS A 396 -7.94 12.61 -9.37
C CYS A 396 -9.38 12.30 -9.82
N MET A 397 -9.83 12.89 -10.95
CA MET A 397 -11.13 12.61 -11.56
C MET A 397 -11.01 12.48 -13.09
N TYR A 398 -11.05 11.25 -13.62
CA TYR A 398 -10.96 10.97 -15.07
C TYR A 398 -12.34 10.67 -15.65
N LEU A 399 -12.88 11.54 -16.52
CA LEU A 399 -14.21 11.39 -17.12
C LEU A 399 -14.13 11.25 -18.65
N CYS A 400 -14.34 10.03 -19.16
CA CYS A 400 -14.33 9.72 -20.60
C CYS A 400 -15.43 10.42 -21.40
N ASN A 401 -16.57 10.72 -20.76
CA ASN A 401 -17.78 11.23 -21.42
C ASN A 401 -18.30 12.48 -20.69
N ALA A 402 -19.32 13.13 -21.26
CA ALA A 402 -19.98 14.30 -20.65
C ALA A 402 -20.54 13.97 -19.26
N LEU A 403 -20.43 14.92 -18.33
CA LEU A 403 -20.89 14.75 -16.95
C LEU A 403 -22.36 15.16 -16.82
N GLU A 404 -23.21 14.24 -16.36
CA GLU A 404 -24.57 14.54 -15.86
C GLU A 404 -24.57 14.31 -14.34
N GLY A 405 -24.14 15.34 -13.59
CA GLY A 405 -23.76 15.19 -12.20
C GLY A 405 -23.58 16.51 -11.46
N ALA A 406 -23.06 16.42 -10.24
CA ALA A 406 -22.66 17.55 -9.42
C ALA A 406 -21.41 17.19 -8.62
N LEU A 407 -20.34 17.96 -8.79
CA LEU A 407 -19.10 17.81 -8.03
C LEU A 407 -18.87 19.12 -7.28
N ASP A 408 -18.75 19.07 -5.95
CA ASP A 408 -18.43 20.25 -5.12
C ASP A 408 -17.93 19.83 -3.73
N TYR A 409 -17.22 20.72 -3.04
CA TYR A 409 -16.62 20.45 -1.71
C TYR A 409 -15.70 19.22 -1.66
N ASN A 410 -14.89 18.98 -2.69
CA ASN A 410 -13.86 17.94 -2.68
C ASN A 410 -12.45 18.56 -2.53
N THR A 411 -11.49 17.79 -2.02
CA THR A 411 -10.06 18.12 -2.08
C THR A 411 -9.41 17.30 -3.18
N TYR A 412 -8.72 17.98 -4.08
CA TYR A 412 -7.93 17.40 -5.15
C TYR A 412 -6.44 17.52 -4.81
N HIS A 413 -5.73 16.40 -4.69
CA HIS A 413 -4.30 16.38 -4.41
C HIS A 413 -3.57 15.65 -5.55
N ALA A 414 -3.31 16.38 -6.62
CA ALA A 414 -2.57 15.89 -7.78
C ALA A 414 -1.08 16.26 -7.62
N ILE A 415 -0.21 15.25 -7.59
CA ILE A 415 1.24 15.42 -7.38
C ILE A 415 2.07 14.60 -8.39
N ASP A 416 3.35 14.93 -8.52
CA ASP A 416 4.32 14.29 -9.44
C ASP A 416 3.88 14.23 -10.91
N GLY A 417 3.19 15.27 -11.38
CA GLY A 417 2.70 15.36 -12.76
C GLY A 417 1.31 14.75 -12.98
N ALA A 418 0.64 14.25 -11.93
CA ALA A 418 -0.78 13.95 -12.00
C ALA A 418 -1.61 15.24 -12.23
N ALA A 419 -2.79 15.07 -12.80
CA ALA A 419 -3.73 16.15 -13.07
C ALA A 419 -4.92 16.15 -12.09
N THR A 420 -5.58 17.31 -11.97
CA THR A 420 -6.85 17.43 -11.24
C THR A 420 -7.92 16.55 -11.88
N GLY A 421 -8.02 16.57 -13.21
CA GLY A 421 -8.93 15.67 -13.91
C GLY A 421 -8.83 15.69 -15.42
N TYR A 422 -9.50 14.73 -16.06
CA TYR A 422 -9.66 14.66 -17.52
C TYR A 422 -11.13 14.85 -17.87
N TYR A 423 -11.42 15.76 -18.80
CA TYR A 423 -12.78 16.03 -19.25
C TYR A 423 -12.83 16.58 -20.67
N ALA A 424 -13.87 16.19 -21.41
CA ALA A 424 -14.18 16.69 -22.76
C ALA A 424 -13.03 16.54 -23.79
N GLY A 425 -12.17 15.53 -23.64
CA GLY A 425 -11.06 15.26 -24.55
C GLY A 425 -9.72 15.90 -24.16
N ALA A 426 -9.64 16.54 -22.99
CA ALA A 426 -8.44 17.21 -22.51
C ALA A 426 -8.15 16.90 -21.04
N THR A 427 -6.86 16.86 -20.71
CA THR A 427 -6.34 16.81 -19.33
C THR A 427 -6.30 18.23 -18.76
N HIS A 428 -6.74 18.39 -17.50
CA HIS A 428 -6.77 19.64 -16.76
C HIS A 428 -5.89 19.47 -15.52
N SER A 429 -4.63 19.91 -15.63
CA SER A 429 -3.63 19.77 -14.58
C SER A 429 -4.09 20.42 -13.28
N TRP A 430 -4.67 21.63 -13.38
CA TRP A 430 -5.06 22.44 -12.23
C TRP A 430 -6.58 22.56 -12.04
N LEU A 431 -7.02 22.72 -10.79
CA LEU A 431 -8.44 22.87 -10.44
C LEU A 431 -9.10 24.09 -11.08
N SER A 432 -8.32 25.14 -11.39
CA SER A 432 -8.76 26.30 -12.18
C SER A 432 -9.19 25.93 -13.60
N GLN A 433 -8.39 25.13 -14.32
CA GLN A 433 -8.71 24.61 -15.65
C GLN A 433 -9.93 23.67 -15.60
N TRP A 434 -9.93 22.74 -14.64
CA TRP A 434 -11.04 21.82 -14.41
C TRP A 434 -12.38 22.56 -14.24
N ARG A 435 -12.41 23.61 -13.41
CA ARG A 435 -13.58 24.47 -13.21
C ARG A 435 -13.98 25.23 -14.46
N ALA A 436 -13.03 25.78 -15.20
CA ALA A 436 -13.30 26.50 -16.45
C ALA A 436 -13.93 25.58 -17.51
N SER A 437 -13.52 24.30 -17.54
CA SER A 437 -13.99 23.28 -18.48
C SER A 437 -15.33 22.65 -18.07
N THR A 438 -15.53 22.35 -16.78
CA THR A 438 -16.70 21.60 -16.27
C THR A 438 -17.82 22.48 -15.71
N GLY A 439 -17.49 23.68 -15.21
CA GLY A 439 -18.39 24.51 -14.41
C GLY A 439 -18.75 23.94 -13.02
N GLN A 440 -18.03 22.93 -12.54
CA GLN A 440 -18.24 22.28 -11.24
C GLN A 440 -17.29 22.84 -10.15
N ASP A 441 -17.30 22.21 -8.96
CA ASP A 441 -16.25 22.31 -7.95
C ASP A 441 -15.98 23.71 -7.38
N GLY A 442 -17.00 24.57 -7.35
CA GLY A 442 -16.90 25.99 -6.97
C GLY A 442 -16.48 26.29 -5.52
N HIS A 443 -16.57 25.30 -4.62
CA HIS A 443 -16.13 25.30 -3.22
C HIS A 443 -15.12 24.20 -2.89
N SER A 444 -14.74 23.38 -3.87
CA SER A 444 -13.62 22.42 -3.77
C SER A 444 -12.27 23.13 -3.66
N MET A 445 -11.22 22.39 -3.34
CA MET A 445 -9.86 22.91 -3.14
C MET A 445 -8.79 22.00 -3.74
N SER A 446 -7.61 22.58 -3.98
CA SER A 446 -6.42 21.87 -4.47
C SER A 446 -5.32 22.06 -3.44
N ASP A 447 -5.11 21.08 -2.57
CA ASP A 447 -4.25 21.20 -1.38
C ASP A 447 -3.77 19.83 -0.89
N ASN A 448 -2.72 19.81 -0.07
CA ASN A 448 -2.23 18.60 0.59
C ASN A 448 -3.14 18.24 1.79
N PRO A 449 -3.73 17.03 1.83
CA PRO A 449 -4.56 16.59 2.94
C PRO A 449 -3.86 16.52 4.30
N LEU A 450 -2.52 16.53 4.35
CA LEU A 450 -1.71 16.34 5.55
C LEU A 450 -2.17 15.09 6.33
N PHE A 451 -2.10 13.94 5.66
CA PHE A 451 -2.26 12.65 6.31
C PHE A 451 -1.10 12.38 7.27
N VAL A 452 -1.38 11.77 8.42
CA VAL A 452 -0.40 11.56 9.50
C VAL A 452 0.76 10.67 9.06
N ASP A 453 0.44 9.51 8.48
CA ASP A 453 1.41 8.49 8.07
C ASP A 453 0.75 7.57 7.03
N PRO A 454 0.60 8.03 5.78
CA PRO A 454 -0.07 7.26 4.73
C PRO A 454 0.74 6.05 4.24
N ASP A 455 2.04 5.97 4.53
CA ASP A 455 2.87 4.80 4.21
C ASP A 455 2.53 3.60 5.11
N ASN A 456 2.20 3.84 6.38
CA ASN A 456 1.68 2.81 7.29
C ASN A 456 0.14 2.81 7.38
N GLY A 457 -0.54 3.20 6.30
CA GLY A 457 -2.01 3.13 6.19
C GLY A 457 -2.80 4.14 7.04
N ASN A 458 -2.15 5.10 7.69
CA ASN A 458 -2.79 6.07 8.59
C ASN A 458 -3.14 7.39 7.86
N TYR A 459 -4.28 7.35 7.18
CA TYR A 459 -4.89 8.49 6.47
C TYR A 459 -5.71 9.43 7.39
N THR A 460 -5.41 9.47 8.69
CA THR A 460 -5.98 10.47 9.60
C THR A 460 -5.43 11.86 9.24
N LEU A 461 -6.26 12.90 9.30
CA LEU A 461 -5.82 14.29 9.05
C LEU A 461 -5.04 14.83 10.26
N MET A 462 -3.86 15.43 10.04
CA MET A 462 -3.12 16.13 11.09
C MET A 462 -3.93 17.32 11.65
N SER A 463 -3.87 17.55 12.96
CA SER A 463 -4.53 18.70 13.60
C SER A 463 -3.83 19.20 14.86
N THR A 464 -3.59 20.51 14.92
CA THR A 464 -3.20 21.19 16.17
C THR A 464 -4.33 21.19 17.21
N GLY A 465 -5.59 21.01 16.79
CA GLY A 465 -6.77 20.85 17.66
C GLY A 465 -6.92 19.44 18.24
N GLY A 466 -6.21 18.48 17.66
CA GLY A 466 -6.07 17.11 18.11
C GLY A 466 -6.80 16.09 17.23
N ARG A 467 -6.13 14.98 16.94
CA ARG A 467 -6.67 13.77 16.31
C ARG A 467 -6.79 12.62 17.31
N MET A 468 -7.67 11.67 17.05
CA MET A 468 -7.96 10.55 17.95
C MET A 468 -6.95 9.41 17.75
N VAL A 469 -6.28 8.97 18.82
CA VAL A 469 -5.41 7.79 18.83
C VAL A 469 -5.74 6.95 20.07
N SER A 470 -6.23 5.73 19.87
CA SER A 470 -6.54 4.77 20.95
C SER A 470 -7.45 5.32 22.08
N GLY A 471 -8.30 6.30 21.79
CA GLY A 471 -9.21 6.96 22.75
C GLY A 471 -8.68 8.27 23.36
N GLU A 472 -7.44 8.66 23.07
CA GLU A 472 -6.81 9.90 23.52
C GLU A 472 -6.60 10.89 22.37
N TRP A 473 -6.47 12.19 22.71
CA TRP A 473 -6.22 13.25 21.73
C TRP A 473 -4.73 13.55 21.59
N VAL A 474 -4.17 13.29 20.40
CA VAL A 474 -2.79 13.64 20.02
C VAL A 474 -2.82 14.91 19.20
N PHE A 475 -1.96 15.88 19.52
CA PHE A 475 -1.92 17.20 18.87
C PHE A 475 -0.70 17.30 17.96
N ASP A 476 -0.93 17.58 16.68
CA ASP A 476 0.13 17.68 15.68
C ASP A 476 0.69 19.11 15.58
N VAL A 477 1.81 19.29 14.88
CA VAL A 477 2.49 20.59 14.72
C VAL A 477 1.87 21.49 13.63
N MET A 478 1.03 20.91 12.77
CA MET A 478 0.30 21.57 11.69
C MET A 478 -1.12 21.01 11.62
N SER A 479 -1.96 21.67 10.82
CA SER A 479 -3.37 21.32 10.67
C SER A 479 -3.73 21.15 9.20
N SER A 480 -4.42 20.07 8.88
CA SER A 480 -5.01 19.85 7.57
C SER A 480 -6.11 20.88 7.28
N SER A 481 -6.04 21.45 6.08
CA SER A 481 -7.07 22.34 5.54
C SER A 481 -8.34 21.58 5.09
N CYS A 482 -8.33 20.24 5.08
CA CYS A 482 -9.53 19.39 4.88
C CYS A 482 -10.46 19.36 6.12
N ILE A 483 -10.02 19.90 7.26
CA ILE A 483 -10.81 19.98 8.51
C ILE A 483 -11.80 21.14 8.44
N ASP A 484 -13.04 20.90 8.88
CA ASP A 484 -14.20 21.80 8.76
C ASP A 484 -14.50 22.27 7.30
N SER A 485 -14.15 21.46 6.30
CA SER A 485 -14.13 21.88 4.87
C SER A 485 -15.17 21.26 3.95
N GLY A 486 -15.98 20.30 4.39
CA GLY A 486 -17.04 19.69 3.57
C GLY A 486 -18.24 20.61 3.33
N ASP A 487 -19.31 20.07 2.76
CA ASP A 487 -20.56 20.80 2.48
C ASP A 487 -21.21 21.31 3.79
N PRO A 488 -21.41 22.64 3.98
CA PRO A 488 -22.09 23.19 5.16
C PRO A 488 -23.54 22.72 5.36
N ALA A 489 -24.16 22.07 4.36
CA ALA A 489 -25.48 21.46 4.49
C ALA A 489 -25.43 20.05 5.10
N ASP A 490 -24.26 19.41 5.21
CA ASP A 490 -24.11 18.11 5.85
C ASP A 490 -24.05 18.20 7.38
N ASN A 491 -24.42 17.09 8.01
CA ASN A 491 -24.31 16.94 9.45
C ASN A 491 -22.86 16.67 9.87
N ALA A 492 -22.39 17.37 10.90
CA ALA A 492 -21.11 17.16 11.58
C ALA A 492 -21.27 16.63 13.03
N SER A 493 -22.51 16.36 13.48
CA SER A 493 -22.80 16.10 14.90
C SER A 493 -22.19 14.84 15.51
N VAL A 494 -21.54 13.99 14.71
CA VAL A 494 -20.83 12.79 15.17
C VAL A 494 -19.34 13.10 15.43
N GLU A 495 -18.80 14.18 14.86
CA GLU A 495 -17.44 14.65 15.11
C GLU A 495 -17.34 15.29 16.49
N HIS A 496 -16.26 14.98 17.21
CA HIS A 496 -16.08 15.47 18.57
C HIS A 496 -15.75 16.97 18.59
N GLU A 497 -16.47 17.73 19.43
CA GLU A 497 -16.23 19.15 19.64
C GLU A 497 -14.76 19.45 20.06
N PRO A 498 -14.11 20.50 19.52
CA PRO A 498 -14.62 21.39 18.48
C PRO A 498 -14.52 20.78 17.08
N ASN A 499 -15.58 20.96 16.30
CA ASN A 499 -15.82 20.40 14.95
C ASN A 499 -16.30 21.48 13.94
N GLY A 500 -16.00 22.75 14.21
CA GLY A 500 -16.35 23.90 13.37
C GLY A 500 -17.85 24.15 13.16
N SER A 501 -18.72 23.30 13.73
CA SER A 501 -20.08 23.07 13.23
C SER A 501 -20.14 22.74 11.73
N ARG A 502 -19.10 22.10 11.17
CA ARG A 502 -18.99 21.78 9.75
C ARG A 502 -18.12 20.53 9.54
N ILE A 503 -18.59 19.64 8.67
CA ILE A 503 -17.99 18.32 8.50
C ILE A 503 -16.58 18.37 7.91
N ASN A 504 -15.71 17.47 8.36
CA ASN A 504 -14.43 17.20 7.71
C ASN A 504 -14.63 16.52 6.34
N GLN A 505 -13.68 16.73 5.42
CA GLN A 505 -13.61 15.94 4.19
C GLN A 505 -12.85 14.60 4.43
N GLY A 506 -13.05 13.63 3.53
CA GLY A 506 -12.41 12.32 3.59
C GLY A 506 -13.14 11.28 4.44
N ALA A 507 -12.60 10.06 4.49
CA ALA A 507 -13.18 8.87 5.13
C ALA A 507 -13.71 9.12 6.56
N CYS A 508 -13.00 9.95 7.34
CA CYS A 508 -13.35 10.28 8.72
C CYS A 508 -14.48 11.31 8.87
N GLY A 509 -15.01 11.89 7.79
CA GLY A 509 -16.05 12.93 7.84
C GLY A 509 -17.35 12.45 8.50
N ASN A 510 -17.82 13.19 9.51
CA ASN A 510 -18.92 12.85 10.41
C ASN A 510 -18.72 11.51 11.15
N ARG A 511 -17.53 11.31 11.74
CA ARG A 511 -17.18 10.16 12.59
C ARG A 511 -16.57 10.61 13.92
N ILE A 512 -16.65 9.73 14.93
CA ILE A 512 -16.04 9.95 16.26
C ILE A 512 -14.50 10.04 16.21
N HIS A 513 -13.88 9.46 15.18
CA HIS A 513 -12.44 9.50 14.95
C HIS A 513 -11.98 10.71 14.11
N ALA A 514 -12.90 11.59 13.71
CA ALA A 514 -12.57 12.82 13.00
C ALA A 514 -11.61 13.71 13.82
N SER A 515 -10.57 14.22 13.15
CA SER A 515 -9.66 15.22 13.73
C SER A 515 -10.42 16.51 14.04
N ARG A 516 -10.13 17.11 15.19
CA ARG A 516 -10.83 18.30 15.69
C ARG A 516 -10.38 19.55 14.96
N THR A 517 -11.24 20.57 14.96
CA THR A 517 -10.96 21.92 14.47
C THR A 517 -9.64 22.47 15.02
N PRO A 518 -8.75 23.04 14.17
CA PRO A 518 -7.47 23.62 14.57
C PRO A 518 -7.57 24.64 15.70
N MET A 519 -6.50 24.83 16.49
CA MET A 519 -6.51 25.84 17.57
C MET A 519 -6.40 27.27 17.01
N GLU A 520 -5.50 27.45 16.05
CA GLU A 520 -5.27 28.66 15.27
C GLU A 520 -6.45 28.99 14.33
N ARG A 521 -6.44 30.19 13.74
CA ARG A 521 -7.29 30.51 12.59
C ARG A 521 -6.55 30.13 11.32
N LEU A 522 -7.20 29.37 10.44
CA LEU A 522 -6.75 29.17 9.07
C LEU A 522 -7.75 29.79 8.10
N VAL A 523 -7.24 30.29 6.98
CA VAL A 523 -8.00 30.75 5.83
C VAL A 523 -7.38 30.08 4.62
N THR A 524 -8.20 29.53 3.73
CA THR A 524 -7.74 28.88 2.50
C THR A 524 -8.44 29.51 1.31
N LEU A 525 -7.70 30.05 0.35
CA LEU A 525 -8.23 30.67 -0.84
C LEU A 525 -8.78 29.58 -1.76
N LEU A 526 -10.02 29.77 -2.24
CA LEU A 526 -10.70 28.84 -3.13
C LEU A 526 -10.83 29.37 -4.56
N GLU A 527 -10.86 30.69 -4.76
CA GLU A 527 -10.80 31.34 -6.08
C GLU A 527 -10.22 32.76 -5.91
N PRO A 528 -9.27 33.22 -6.74
CA PRO A 528 -8.54 32.46 -7.76
C PRO A 528 -7.51 31.51 -7.12
N LEU A 529 -7.21 30.38 -7.76
CA LEU A 529 -6.17 29.43 -7.33
C LEU A 529 -4.85 29.64 -8.06
N GLY A 530 -4.89 30.12 -9.31
CA GLY A 530 -3.77 30.20 -10.24
C GLY A 530 -4.12 29.55 -11.58
N GLY A 531 -3.64 30.14 -12.68
CA GLY A 531 -3.91 29.71 -14.04
C GLY A 531 -5.26 30.17 -14.62
N GLU A 532 -6.10 30.90 -13.87
CA GLU A 532 -7.35 31.45 -14.43
C GLU A 532 -7.11 32.62 -15.39
N THR A 533 -7.92 32.71 -16.46
CA THR A 533 -8.00 33.90 -17.33
C THR A 533 -9.32 34.65 -17.14
N TRP A 534 -9.26 35.86 -16.59
CA TRP A 534 -10.42 36.72 -16.34
C TRP A 534 -10.43 37.94 -17.29
N LEU A 535 -10.94 37.74 -18.51
CA LEU A 535 -10.94 38.77 -19.56
C LEU A 535 -11.64 40.08 -19.17
N SER A 536 -12.77 40.01 -18.46
CA SER A 536 -13.54 41.18 -17.98
C SER A 536 -14.67 40.76 -17.03
N GLY A 537 -15.39 41.75 -16.49
CA GLY A 537 -16.66 41.59 -15.76
C GLY A 537 -16.53 41.43 -14.24
N ALA A 538 -17.65 41.07 -13.62
CA ALA A 538 -17.72 40.69 -12.22
C ALA A 538 -17.08 39.30 -12.01
N ARG A 539 -16.19 39.21 -11.03
CA ARG A 539 -15.54 37.99 -10.54
C ARG A 539 -15.81 37.84 -9.05
N THR A 540 -15.44 36.70 -8.48
CA THR A 540 -15.63 36.43 -7.05
C THR A 540 -14.34 35.84 -6.49
N ILE A 541 -13.76 36.52 -5.51
CA ILE A 541 -12.73 35.92 -4.67
C ILE A 541 -13.47 35.03 -3.65
N ARG A 542 -13.12 33.76 -3.51
CA ARG A 542 -13.73 32.84 -2.53
C ARG A 542 -12.67 32.30 -1.58
N TRP A 543 -13.06 32.01 -0.35
CA TRP A 543 -12.19 31.41 0.65
C TRP A 543 -12.96 30.53 1.63
N ASN A 544 -12.25 29.56 2.18
CA ASN A 544 -12.64 28.78 3.33
C ASN A 544 -12.07 29.38 4.64
N ARG A 545 -12.62 28.97 5.78
CA ARG A 545 -12.15 29.31 7.12
C ARG A 545 -12.33 28.10 8.04
N THR A 546 -11.28 27.69 8.74
CA THR A 546 -11.32 26.70 9.83
C THR A 546 -10.55 27.23 11.04
N GLY A 547 -10.85 26.72 12.24
CA GLY A 547 -10.17 27.11 13.48
C GLY A 547 -11.09 27.51 14.63
N GLN A 548 -10.68 27.19 15.86
CA GLN A 548 -11.47 27.41 17.08
C GLN A 548 -11.67 28.90 17.43
N SER A 549 -10.85 29.77 16.85
CA SER A 549 -10.78 31.20 17.19
C SER A 549 -11.67 32.10 16.31
N TRP A 550 -12.52 31.55 15.44
CA TRP A 550 -13.49 32.33 14.65
C TRP A 550 -14.79 32.58 15.43
N ASN A 551 -15.17 33.85 15.61
CA ASN A 551 -16.39 34.26 16.30
C ASN A 551 -17.48 34.79 15.34
N GLY A 552 -17.17 34.90 14.05
CA GLY A 552 -18.07 35.40 13.00
C GLY A 552 -18.14 36.92 12.91
N THR A 553 -17.22 37.63 13.58
CA THR A 553 -17.10 39.10 13.54
C THR A 553 -15.80 39.59 12.92
N GLU A 554 -14.87 38.67 12.66
CA GLU A 554 -13.56 38.93 12.08
C GLU A 554 -13.65 39.46 10.65
N THR A 555 -12.68 40.28 10.25
CA THR A 555 -12.59 40.82 8.89
C THR A 555 -11.25 40.49 8.22
N LEU A 556 -11.26 40.51 6.89
CA LEU A 556 -10.12 40.22 6.04
C LEU A 556 -9.71 41.49 5.28
N THR A 557 -8.40 41.71 5.20
CA THR A 557 -7.78 42.54 4.18
C THR A 557 -7.58 41.69 2.92
N LEU A 558 -8.06 42.18 1.78
CA LEU A 558 -7.81 41.65 0.44
C LEU A 558 -6.90 42.62 -0.31
N GLU A 559 -5.81 42.10 -0.87
CA GLU A 559 -4.87 42.85 -1.70
C GLU A 559 -4.62 42.10 -3.01
N TYR A 560 -4.33 42.83 -4.08
CA TYR A 560 -3.89 42.25 -5.34
C TYR A 560 -2.53 42.81 -5.77
N SER A 561 -1.71 41.95 -6.35
CA SER A 561 -0.48 42.32 -7.07
C SER A 561 -0.74 42.30 -8.58
N THR A 562 0.08 43.03 -9.34
CA THR A 562 0.15 42.94 -10.82
C THR A 562 1.56 42.63 -11.31
N ASP A 563 2.44 42.21 -10.39
CA ASP A 563 3.89 42.15 -10.52
C ASP A 563 4.48 41.02 -9.65
N THR A 564 3.87 39.83 -9.70
CA THR A 564 4.36 38.60 -9.03
C THR A 564 4.61 38.77 -7.52
N GLY A 565 3.76 39.55 -6.85
CA GLY A 565 3.81 39.78 -5.41
C GLY A 565 4.82 40.84 -4.95
N ASN A 566 5.52 41.52 -5.87
CA ASN A 566 6.49 42.57 -5.53
C ASN A 566 5.84 43.83 -4.95
N THR A 567 4.68 44.24 -5.47
CA THR A 567 3.86 45.31 -4.90
C THR A 567 2.41 44.89 -4.72
N TRP A 568 1.76 45.45 -3.71
CA TRP A 568 0.41 45.09 -3.30
C TRP A 568 -0.49 46.32 -3.30
N THR A 569 -1.61 46.21 -4.01
CA THR A 569 -2.67 47.22 -4.06
C THR A 569 -3.85 46.73 -3.23
N LEU A 570 -4.27 47.55 -2.26
CA LEU A 570 -5.44 47.26 -1.44
C LEU A 570 -6.71 47.20 -2.30
N LEU A 571 -7.45 46.09 -2.19
CA LEU A 571 -8.78 45.92 -2.78
C LEU A 571 -9.88 46.30 -1.78
N GLU A 572 -9.79 45.78 -0.55
CA GLU A 572 -10.74 45.98 0.55
C GLU A 572 -10.02 45.69 1.87
N ASP A 573 -10.12 46.56 2.89
CA ASP A 573 -9.45 46.36 4.20
C ASP A 573 -10.39 45.78 5.27
N ASN A 574 -11.68 45.64 4.99
CA ASN A 574 -12.67 45.23 5.98
C ASN A 574 -13.76 44.30 5.42
N ALA A 575 -13.39 43.32 4.59
CA ALA A 575 -14.31 42.30 4.11
C ALA A 575 -14.74 41.37 5.27
N SER A 576 -16.02 41.01 5.36
CA SER A 576 -16.49 40.06 6.38
C SER A 576 -15.91 38.68 6.13
N ALA A 577 -15.09 38.15 7.04
CA ALA A 577 -14.52 36.81 6.88
C ALA A 577 -15.64 35.75 6.73
N ALA A 578 -16.74 35.92 7.48
CA ALA A 578 -17.92 35.05 7.44
C ALA A 578 -18.78 35.17 6.17
N ALA A 579 -18.42 36.01 5.19
CA ALA A 579 -19.05 36.00 3.87
C ALA A 579 -18.53 34.88 2.95
N ASN A 580 -17.35 34.30 3.26
CA ASN A 580 -16.65 33.28 2.47
C ASN A 580 -16.42 33.63 0.99
N SER A 581 -16.71 34.88 0.60
CA SER A 581 -16.63 35.39 -0.75
C SER A 581 -16.64 36.93 -0.78
N PHE A 582 -15.99 37.51 -1.80
CA PHE A 582 -15.98 38.94 -2.09
C PHE A 582 -16.16 39.18 -3.60
N PRO A 583 -17.15 39.98 -4.03
CA PRO A 583 -17.36 40.30 -5.43
C PRO A 583 -16.34 41.36 -5.89
N TRP A 584 -15.64 41.09 -6.99
CA TRP A 584 -14.61 41.98 -7.55
C TRP A 584 -14.91 42.30 -9.02
N GLU A 585 -15.09 43.58 -9.35
CA GLU A 585 -15.18 44.03 -10.74
C GLU A 585 -13.76 44.20 -11.32
N VAL A 586 -13.38 43.30 -12.23
CA VAL A 586 -12.08 43.38 -12.93
C VAL A 586 -12.15 44.20 -14.22
N SER A 587 -13.35 44.70 -14.55
CA SER A 587 -13.63 45.54 -15.70
C SER A 587 -12.84 46.85 -15.69
N GLY A 588 -11.81 46.96 -16.54
CA GLY A 588 -10.99 48.17 -16.68
C GLY A 588 -9.73 48.19 -15.82
N LEU A 589 -9.37 47.08 -15.18
CA LEU A 589 -8.00 46.86 -14.69
C LEU A 589 -7.03 46.70 -15.87
N LEU A 590 -5.74 46.91 -15.63
CA LEU A 590 -4.70 46.73 -16.65
C LEU A 590 -4.57 45.25 -17.00
N ALA A 591 -4.35 44.94 -18.28
CA ALA A 591 -4.18 43.55 -18.69
C ALA A 591 -2.79 43.03 -18.28
N SER A 592 -2.73 41.86 -17.65
CA SER A 592 -1.48 41.22 -17.23
C SER A 592 -1.73 39.75 -16.88
N PHE A 593 -0.73 38.90 -17.10
CA PHE A 593 -0.66 37.52 -16.60
C PHE A 593 -0.11 37.43 -15.16
N ARG A 594 0.28 38.57 -14.58
CA ARG A 594 1.00 38.65 -13.30
C ARG A 594 0.12 38.99 -12.09
N TYR A 595 -1.18 38.67 -12.13
CA TYR A 595 -2.06 38.93 -10.99
C TYR A 595 -1.90 37.85 -9.90
N GLN A 596 -1.94 38.30 -8.65
CA GLN A 596 -2.11 37.44 -7.47
C GLN A 596 -3.04 38.12 -6.47
N ILE A 597 -3.73 37.33 -5.65
CA ILE A 597 -4.54 37.77 -4.50
C ILE A 597 -3.88 37.31 -3.21
N ARG A 598 -3.71 38.22 -2.25
CA ARG A 598 -3.43 37.90 -0.85
C ARG A 598 -4.67 38.20 -0.01
N ILE A 599 -5.00 37.29 0.89
CA ILE A 599 -6.01 37.49 1.94
C ILE A 599 -5.36 37.34 3.30
N THR A 600 -5.64 38.26 4.22
CA THR A 600 -5.07 38.26 5.59
C THR A 600 -6.14 38.64 6.61
N CYS A 601 -6.28 37.90 7.70
CA CYS A 601 -7.20 38.25 8.78
C CYS A 601 -6.68 39.44 9.60
N ASN A 602 -7.55 40.43 9.81
CA ASN A 602 -7.20 41.65 10.54
C ASN A 602 -7.03 41.41 12.05
N GLU A 603 -7.75 40.43 12.61
CA GLU A 603 -7.65 40.02 14.01
C GLU A 603 -6.55 38.99 14.29
N ASP A 604 -5.93 38.41 13.26
CA ASP A 604 -4.82 37.46 13.35
C ASP A 604 -4.06 37.39 12.01
N THR A 605 -2.96 38.12 11.90
CA THR A 605 -2.18 38.22 10.65
C THR A 605 -1.39 36.96 10.29
N SER A 606 -1.41 35.92 11.14
CA SER A 606 -0.88 34.59 10.77
C SER A 606 -1.88 33.79 9.94
N ALA A 607 -3.18 34.09 10.08
CA ALA A 607 -4.24 33.54 9.23
C ALA A 607 -4.27 34.31 7.90
N THR A 608 -3.40 33.90 6.97
CA THR A 608 -3.21 34.52 5.66
C THR A 608 -3.01 33.47 4.59
N ASP A 609 -3.43 33.77 3.35
CA ASP A 609 -3.22 32.91 2.19
C ASP A 609 -3.00 33.73 0.90
N LEU A 610 -2.46 33.07 -0.13
CA LEU A 610 -1.96 33.65 -1.38
C LEU A 610 -2.35 32.79 -2.59
N SER A 611 -2.91 33.40 -3.63
CA SER A 611 -3.18 32.72 -4.91
C SER A 611 -1.90 32.41 -5.68
N GLY A 612 -1.95 31.35 -6.50
CA GLY A 612 -1.08 31.26 -7.66
C GLY A 612 -1.28 32.42 -8.64
N MET A 613 -0.40 32.50 -9.64
CA MET A 613 -0.44 33.52 -10.70
C MET A 613 -1.68 33.33 -11.58
N PHE A 614 -2.41 34.40 -11.87
CA PHE A 614 -3.55 34.35 -12.81
C PHE A 614 -3.59 35.61 -13.71
N GLN A 615 -4.40 35.56 -14.76
CA GLN A 615 -4.49 36.60 -15.78
C GLN A 615 -5.77 37.43 -15.65
N ILE A 616 -5.65 38.75 -15.80
CA ILE A 616 -6.79 39.65 -16.05
C ILE A 616 -6.58 40.34 -17.40
N GLY A 617 -7.66 40.45 -18.18
CA GLY A 617 -7.63 41.06 -19.51
C GLY A 617 -6.81 40.27 -20.53
N ASN A 618 -6.60 40.85 -21.72
CA ASN A 618 -5.68 40.31 -22.72
C ASN A 618 -4.56 41.35 -22.93
N PRO A 619 -3.30 41.08 -22.56
CA PRO A 619 -2.21 42.02 -22.78
C PRO A 619 -1.92 42.14 -24.28
N GLU A 620 -2.25 43.29 -24.87
CA GLU A 620 -1.90 43.56 -26.27
C GLU A 620 -0.38 43.71 -26.42
N GLY A 621 0.21 43.02 -27.41
CA GLY A 621 1.63 43.13 -27.72
C GLY A 621 2.02 44.55 -28.16
N GLU A 622 3.24 44.97 -27.83
CA GLU A 622 3.69 46.34 -28.07
C GLU A 622 3.84 46.68 -29.57
N GLY A 623 2.87 47.42 -30.10
CA GLY A 623 3.13 48.60 -30.92
C GLY A 623 3.08 48.47 -32.45
N GLU A 624 2.07 49.10 -33.04
CA GLU A 624 2.30 50.16 -34.04
C GLU A 624 1.45 51.40 -33.70
N GLY A 625 2.02 52.60 -33.88
CA GLY A 625 1.47 53.85 -33.36
C GLY A 625 0.41 54.52 -34.24
N GLU A 626 -0.28 55.52 -33.66
CA GLU A 626 -1.30 56.34 -34.33
C GLU A 626 -0.80 56.97 -35.65
N GLY A 627 -1.55 56.77 -36.74
CA GLY A 627 -1.22 57.29 -38.08
C GLY A 627 -2.43 57.47 -38.99
N GLU A 628 -3.04 58.67 -38.94
CA GLU A 628 -4.09 59.25 -39.79
C GLU A 628 -4.59 58.47 -41.04
N THR A 629 -5.91 58.23 -41.10
CA THR A 629 -6.63 57.94 -42.36
C THR A 629 -6.43 59.07 -43.38
N PRO A 630 -6.31 58.77 -44.69
CA PRO A 630 -7.52 58.94 -45.52
C PRO A 630 -7.69 58.02 -46.76
N ALA A 631 -8.93 57.57 -46.94
CA ALA A 631 -9.73 57.60 -48.18
C ALA A 631 -9.29 56.87 -49.50
N GLU A 632 -10.28 56.13 -50.02
CA GLU A 632 -10.59 55.85 -51.45
C GLU A 632 -9.65 54.94 -52.28
N GLY A 633 -10.25 53.96 -52.97
CA GLY A 633 -9.59 53.21 -54.05
C GLY A 633 -10.28 51.89 -54.43
N GLU A 634 -11.12 51.92 -55.47
CA GLU A 634 -11.68 50.71 -56.10
C GLU A 634 -10.61 49.94 -56.91
N GLY A 635 -10.75 48.61 -57.10
CA GLY A 635 -10.02 47.92 -58.17
C GLY A 635 -9.72 46.42 -58.03
N GLU A 636 -10.71 45.56 -58.30
CA GLU A 636 -10.49 44.25 -58.94
C GLU A 636 -10.34 44.44 -60.49
N PRO A 637 -9.94 43.42 -61.29
CA PRO A 637 -9.03 42.28 -61.05
C PRO A 637 -8.09 42.02 -62.28
N GLU A 638 -7.71 40.75 -62.51
CA GLU A 638 -7.12 40.11 -63.72
C GLU A 638 -5.58 40.08 -63.89
N GLY A 639 -5.04 38.89 -64.21
CA GLY A 639 -3.64 38.69 -64.61
C GLY A 639 -3.11 37.25 -64.45
N GLU A 640 -3.52 36.33 -65.33
CA GLU A 640 -3.02 34.93 -65.39
C GLU A 640 -1.51 34.82 -65.66
N GLY A 641 -0.84 33.77 -65.15
CA GLY A 641 0.56 33.47 -65.50
C GLY A 641 1.12 32.20 -64.85
N GLU A 642 1.31 31.15 -65.65
CA GLU A 642 1.76 29.79 -65.25
C GLU A 642 3.26 29.72 -64.87
N GLY A 643 3.64 28.77 -64.00
CA GLY A 643 5.02 28.39 -63.69
C GLY A 643 5.09 27.28 -62.62
N GLU A 644 5.83 26.20 -62.89
CA GLU A 644 5.78 24.92 -62.15
C GLU A 644 6.83 24.77 -61.04
N ASP A 645 6.54 23.87 -60.07
CA ASP A 645 7.42 23.13 -59.14
C ASP A 645 8.44 23.86 -58.24
N GLU A 646 8.24 23.77 -56.91
CA GLU A 646 9.05 22.94 -56.00
C GLU A 646 8.60 23.13 -54.52
N GLY A 647 8.51 22.04 -53.74
CA GLY A 647 8.47 22.07 -52.25
C GLY A 647 7.10 21.90 -51.58
N GLU A 648 6.85 20.71 -51.01
CA GLU A 648 5.78 20.50 -50.02
C GLU A 648 6.24 21.01 -48.64
N THR A 649 5.41 21.83 -47.98
CA THR A 649 5.54 22.18 -46.55
C THR A 649 4.19 21.97 -45.85
N PRO A 650 4.08 21.02 -44.90
CA PRO A 650 2.90 20.90 -44.06
C PRO A 650 3.08 21.63 -42.71
N ALA A 651 1.99 22.29 -42.27
CA ALA A 651 1.72 22.80 -40.93
C ALA A 651 2.69 23.87 -40.34
N GLU A 652 2.20 25.11 -40.26
CA GLU A 652 2.64 26.02 -39.18
C GLU A 652 1.96 25.58 -37.88
N GLY A 653 2.78 25.40 -36.84
CA GLY A 653 2.38 24.89 -35.54
C GLY A 653 1.86 25.94 -34.57
N GLU A 654 1.60 25.47 -33.35
CA GLU A 654 1.03 26.23 -32.23
C GLU A 654 2.02 27.26 -31.68
N GLY A 655 1.51 28.36 -31.11
CA GLY A 655 2.33 29.36 -30.43
C GLY A 655 2.62 28.93 -29.00
N GLU A 656 3.87 28.64 -28.71
CA GLU A 656 4.38 28.28 -27.38
C GLU A 656 4.25 29.46 -26.41
N GLU A 657 3.86 29.19 -25.15
CA GLU A 657 4.01 30.17 -24.07
C GLU A 657 5.48 30.21 -23.66
N GLU A 658 6.14 31.37 -23.76
CA GLU A 658 7.54 31.53 -23.33
C GLU A 658 7.62 31.40 -21.79
N GLU A 659 8.10 30.24 -21.33
CA GLU A 659 8.42 29.94 -19.93
C GLU A 659 9.45 30.94 -19.33
N GLU A 660 9.48 31.11 -18.00
CA GLU A 660 10.37 32.10 -17.37
C GLU A 660 11.87 31.71 -17.44
N PRO A 661 12.79 32.68 -17.64
CA PRO A 661 14.23 32.44 -17.74
C PRO A 661 14.86 32.08 -16.38
N ALA A 662 15.49 30.91 -16.30
CA ALA A 662 16.12 30.40 -15.08
C ALA A 662 17.59 29.99 -15.30
N ILE A 663 18.38 30.04 -14.22
CA ILE A 663 19.74 29.47 -14.15
C ILE A 663 19.75 28.41 -13.05
N LEU A 664 20.05 27.17 -13.43
CA LEU A 664 20.09 26.03 -12.52
C LEU A 664 21.53 25.55 -12.40
N PHE A 665 22.08 25.56 -11.18
CA PHE A 665 23.36 24.91 -10.90
C PHE A 665 23.14 23.39 -10.81
N SER A 666 23.77 22.62 -11.70
CA SER A 666 23.72 21.15 -11.66
C SER A 666 24.89 20.54 -10.90
N TYR A 667 26.02 21.26 -10.80
CA TYR A 667 27.14 20.87 -9.96
C TYR A 667 27.95 22.08 -9.49
N VAL A 668 28.24 22.10 -8.19
CA VAL A 668 29.07 23.11 -7.52
C VAL A 668 30.17 22.37 -6.77
N PRO A 669 31.46 22.57 -7.09
CA PRO A 669 32.57 21.89 -6.43
C PRO A 669 32.84 22.46 -5.03
N ALA A 670 33.60 21.73 -4.21
CA ALA A 670 34.20 22.28 -3.00
C ALA A 670 35.17 23.44 -3.35
N LEU A 671 35.02 24.57 -2.65
CA LEU A 671 35.62 25.85 -3.04
C LEU A 671 37.10 26.02 -2.67
N GLU A 672 37.73 25.05 -2.00
CA GLU A 672 39.15 25.13 -1.59
C GLU A 672 40.14 24.57 -2.63
N CYS A 673 39.65 23.89 -3.67
CA CYS A 673 40.48 23.22 -4.67
C CYS A 673 40.94 24.17 -5.79
N SER A 674 42.25 24.18 -6.06
CA SER A 674 42.93 25.18 -6.91
C SER A 674 42.48 25.29 -8.39
N ILE A 675 41.70 24.33 -8.88
CA ILE A 675 41.00 24.34 -10.17
C ILE A 675 39.72 23.53 -9.99
N SER A 676 38.56 24.16 -10.17
CA SER A 676 37.27 23.44 -10.16
C SER A 676 36.29 24.01 -11.19
N TYR A 677 35.50 23.13 -11.80
CA TYR A 677 34.46 23.50 -12.76
C TYR A 677 33.09 23.54 -12.06
N VAL A 678 32.34 24.60 -12.36
CA VAL A 678 30.92 24.72 -12.02
C VAL A 678 30.12 24.34 -13.27
N HIS A 679 29.04 23.59 -13.09
CA HIS A 679 28.14 23.19 -14.16
C HIS A 679 26.72 23.62 -13.84
N GLY A 680 25.95 23.84 -14.90
CA GLY A 680 24.53 24.07 -14.81
C GLY A 680 23.85 24.03 -16.16
N ARG A 681 22.53 24.20 -16.11
CA ARG A 681 21.73 24.52 -17.28
C ARG A 681 21.10 25.90 -17.13
N VAL A 682 20.60 26.43 -18.22
CA VAL A 682 19.62 27.49 -18.24
C VAL A 682 18.35 26.97 -18.88
N GLU A 683 17.23 27.51 -18.44
CA GLU A 683 15.93 27.30 -19.06
C GLU A 683 15.49 28.66 -19.58
N ASN A 684 14.98 28.71 -20.81
CA ASN A 684 14.38 29.91 -21.42
C ASN A 684 15.32 31.12 -21.53
N ILE A 685 16.63 30.87 -21.61
CA ILE A 685 17.68 31.86 -21.85
C ILE A 685 18.33 31.57 -23.21
N PRO A 686 18.14 32.42 -24.24
CA PRO A 686 18.64 32.15 -25.60
C PRO A 686 20.17 32.00 -25.66
N PRO A 687 20.72 30.79 -25.94
CA PRO A 687 22.17 30.54 -25.87
C PRO A 687 22.99 31.29 -26.93
N SER A 688 22.34 31.75 -28.00
CA SER A 688 22.94 32.57 -29.06
C SER A 688 23.05 34.05 -28.73
N GLU A 689 22.37 34.52 -27.68
CA GLU A 689 22.29 35.96 -27.33
C GLU A 689 22.79 36.26 -25.91
N TYR A 690 22.72 35.29 -25.00
CA TYR A 690 23.11 35.42 -23.61
C TYR A 690 24.25 34.46 -23.22
N GLY A 691 24.97 34.83 -22.16
CA GLY A 691 25.95 33.99 -21.47
C GLY A 691 26.03 34.35 -19.98
N LEU A 692 26.79 33.60 -19.19
CA LEU A 692 26.77 33.75 -17.73
C LEU A 692 28.03 34.43 -17.15
N LEU A 693 27.81 35.39 -16.28
CA LEU A 693 28.81 35.93 -15.35
C LEU A 693 28.75 35.14 -14.03
N LEU A 694 29.91 34.71 -13.52
CA LEU A 694 30.02 34.05 -12.22
C LEU A 694 30.76 34.93 -11.20
N TRP A 695 30.30 34.90 -9.95
CA TRP A 695 30.95 35.50 -8.77
C TRP A 695 31.14 34.45 -7.68
N VAL A 696 32.13 34.66 -6.81
CA VAL A 696 32.37 33.84 -5.61
C VAL A 696 32.14 34.70 -4.36
N HIS A 697 31.44 34.17 -3.38
CA HIS A 697 31.31 34.79 -2.06
C HIS A 697 32.46 34.30 -1.17
N VAL A 698 33.20 35.24 -0.57
CA VAL A 698 34.33 34.96 0.31
C VAL A 698 34.30 35.98 1.45
N ASP A 699 34.37 35.53 2.70
CA ASP A 699 34.42 36.39 3.90
C ASP A 699 33.27 37.42 3.99
N GLY A 700 32.06 37.06 3.52
CA GLY A 700 30.90 37.95 3.56
C GLY A 700 30.85 39.01 2.45
N ALA A 701 31.64 38.84 1.37
CA ALA A 701 31.66 39.74 0.22
C ALA A 701 31.72 38.97 -1.11
N TRP A 702 31.06 39.52 -2.14
CA TRP A 702 31.08 38.95 -3.50
C TRP A 702 32.26 39.48 -4.32
N TRP A 703 33.00 38.55 -4.91
CA TRP A 703 34.17 38.79 -5.76
C TRP A 703 33.88 38.37 -7.21
N GLY A 704 34.12 39.29 -8.14
CA GLY A 704 33.95 39.06 -9.58
C GLY A 704 35.21 38.56 -10.28
N PRO A 705 35.10 38.10 -11.54
CA PRO A 705 36.19 37.44 -12.25
C PRO A 705 37.38 38.40 -12.50
N LYS A 706 38.60 37.92 -12.23
CA LYS A 706 39.83 38.67 -12.56
C LYS A 706 39.95 38.83 -14.09
N PRO A 707 40.41 39.99 -14.60
CA PRO A 707 40.29 40.39 -16.01
C PRO A 707 41.15 39.62 -17.04
N ASN A 708 41.66 38.44 -16.69
CA ASN A 708 42.43 37.56 -17.58
C ASN A 708 41.73 36.20 -17.87
N LEU A 709 40.53 35.97 -17.34
CA LEU A 709 39.65 34.88 -17.77
C LEU A 709 38.56 35.43 -18.70
N SER A 710 38.11 34.59 -19.65
CA SER A 710 37.03 34.89 -20.60
C SER A 710 35.77 35.33 -19.87
N THR A 711 35.40 36.60 -20.01
CA THR A 711 34.55 37.29 -19.03
C THR A 711 33.05 36.98 -19.11
N ILE A 712 32.58 36.20 -20.09
CA ILE A 712 31.20 35.72 -20.17
C ILE A 712 31.27 34.23 -20.56
N THR A 713 30.63 33.39 -19.76
CA THR A 713 30.54 31.94 -19.97
C THR A 713 29.58 31.66 -21.12
N PRO A 714 30.00 30.97 -22.19
CA PRO A 714 29.09 30.58 -23.26
C PRO A 714 28.12 29.51 -22.78
N ILE A 715 26.85 29.65 -23.17
CA ILE A 715 25.81 28.63 -23.03
C ILE A 715 25.77 27.86 -24.35
N ASN A 716 25.65 26.53 -24.32
CA ASN A 716 25.55 25.72 -25.54
C ASN A 716 24.11 25.66 -26.06
N SER A 717 23.91 25.12 -27.27
CA SER A 717 22.58 25.04 -27.91
C SER A 717 21.55 24.17 -27.19
N ALA A 718 21.94 23.46 -26.13
CA ALA A 718 21.06 22.66 -25.27
C ALA A 718 20.87 23.30 -23.88
N GLY A 719 21.16 24.60 -23.72
CA GLY A 719 21.04 25.33 -22.45
C GLY A 719 22.14 25.02 -21.43
N ASN A 720 23.06 24.09 -21.71
CA ASN A 720 24.08 23.69 -20.75
C ASN A 720 25.28 24.65 -20.77
N TRP A 721 25.84 24.93 -19.58
CA TRP A 721 26.99 25.78 -19.39
C TRP A 721 27.99 25.16 -18.42
N SER A 722 29.27 25.52 -18.59
CA SER A 722 30.33 25.14 -17.67
C SER A 722 31.41 26.21 -17.63
N GLN A 723 31.85 26.57 -16.42
CA GLN A 723 32.88 27.58 -16.23
C GLN A 723 33.85 27.12 -15.13
N GLN A 724 35.14 27.26 -15.42
CA GLN A 724 36.17 27.14 -14.40
C GLN A 724 36.09 28.35 -13.46
N VAL A 725 35.93 28.10 -12.16
CA VAL A 725 36.05 29.11 -11.11
C VAL A 725 37.43 29.00 -10.48
N LEU A 726 38.12 30.13 -10.37
CA LEU A 726 39.39 30.24 -9.66
C LEU A 726 39.15 30.90 -8.30
N VAL A 727 39.16 30.07 -7.26
CA VAL A 727 39.31 30.51 -5.87
C VAL A 727 40.81 30.55 -5.58
N GLU A 728 41.34 31.64 -5.01
CA GLU A 728 42.78 31.67 -4.72
C GLU A 728 43.11 30.80 -3.51
N PRO A 729 44.33 30.22 -3.39
CA PRO A 729 44.76 29.44 -2.22
C PRO A 729 44.85 30.21 -0.88
N THR A 730 44.22 31.39 -0.81
CA THR A 730 44.08 32.27 0.36
C THR A 730 42.62 32.49 0.76
N ASP A 731 41.67 32.01 -0.03
CA ASP A 731 40.25 32.36 0.07
C ASP A 731 39.49 31.24 0.83
N PHE A 732 40.05 30.80 1.96
CA PHE A 732 39.59 29.64 2.76
C PHE A 732 38.16 29.74 3.33
N ASN A 733 37.52 30.88 3.18
CA ASN A 733 36.15 31.15 3.64
C ASN A 733 35.21 31.41 2.44
N ALA A 734 35.47 30.72 1.32
CA ALA A 734 34.61 30.75 0.14
C ALA A 734 33.42 29.80 0.34
N ASP A 735 32.21 30.36 0.40
CA ASP A 735 30.99 29.67 0.87
C ASP A 735 29.81 29.77 -0.12
N ALA A 736 29.91 30.51 -1.22
CA ALA A 736 28.88 30.55 -2.26
C ALA A 736 29.39 30.88 -3.66
N ILE A 737 28.61 30.49 -4.68
CA ILE A 737 28.76 30.92 -6.07
C ILE A 737 27.47 31.61 -6.52
N GLY A 738 27.60 32.71 -7.25
CA GLY A 738 26.49 33.42 -7.89
C GLY A 738 26.68 33.43 -9.39
N ALA A 739 25.58 33.29 -10.14
CA ALA A 739 25.55 33.36 -11.59
C ALA A 739 24.47 34.36 -12.06
N VAL A 740 24.76 35.16 -13.08
CA VAL A 740 23.80 36.07 -13.73
C VAL A 740 23.91 35.94 -15.25
N ALA A 741 22.77 35.82 -15.92
CA ALA A 741 22.68 35.77 -17.38
C ALA A 741 22.67 37.19 -17.96
N VAL A 742 23.60 37.45 -18.87
CA VAL A 742 23.81 38.77 -19.51
C VAL A 742 23.99 38.60 -21.02
N PRO A 743 23.61 39.60 -21.84
CA PRO A 743 23.84 39.59 -23.26
C PRO A 743 25.32 39.40 -23.60
N LEU A 744 25.62 38.66 -24.67
CA LEU A 744 26.97 38.45 -25.18
C LEU A 744 27.66 39.75 -25.65
N ASP A 745 26.90 40.86 -25.80
CA ASP A 745 27.40 42.20 -26.11
C ASP A 745 27.68 43.09 -24.88
N ALA A 746 27.48 42.57 -23.65
CA ALA A 746 27.59 43.35 -22.42
C ALA A 746 29.00 43.93 -22.20
N VAL A 747 29.08 45.24 -21.99
CA VAL A 747 30.34 45.96 -21.74
C VAL A 747 30.61 46.01 -20.24
N LEU A 748 31.65 45.31 -19.79
CA LEU A 748 32.06 45.27 -18.39
C LEU A 748 33.06 46.38 -18.06
N GLU A 749 32.77 47.20 -17.04
CA GLU A 749 33.74 48.19 -16.54
C GLU A 749 34.88 47.50 -15.76
N ALA A 750 36.12 47.93 -16.03
CA ALA A 750 37.34 47.20 -15.66
C ALA A 750 37.78 47.33 -14.18
N SER A 751 36.87 47.59 -13.25
CA SER A 751 37.17 47.83 -11.83
C SER A 751 36.47 46.85 -10.89
N CYS A 752 37.00 45.62 -10.79
CA CYS A 752 36.56 44.62 -9.83
C CYS A 752 37.07 44.94 -8.40
N TRP A 753 36.17 45.31 -7.51
CA TRP A 753 36.34 45.42 -6.06
C TRP A 753 35.03 44.94 -5.39
N PRO A 754 35.03 44.48 -4.13
CA PRO A 754 33.88 43.81 -3.53
C PRO A 754 32.63 44.68 -3.58
N VAL A 755 31.56 44.12 -4.14
CA VAL A 755 30.23 44.72 -4.23
C VAL A 755 29.30 44.01 -3.28
N SER A 756 28.54 44.77 -2.48
CA SER A 756 27.32 44.25 -1.87
C SER A 756 26.30 43.95 -2.97
N CYS A 757 25.41 42.97 -2.77
CA CYS A 757 24.48 42.46 -3.79
C CYS A 757 23.58 43.52 -4.47
N GLN A 758 23.54 44.75 -3.94
CA GLN A 758 22.74 45.86 -4.47
C GLN A 758 23.41 46.64 -5.62
N GLU A 759 24.71 46.44 -5.91
CA GLU A 759 25.45 47.22 -6.92
C GLU A 759 26.20 46.36 -7.97
N ILE A 760 25.55 45.32 -8.52
CA ILE A 760 26.01 44.73 -9.79
C ILE A 760 25.69 45.72 -10.93
N PRO A 761 26.66 46.17 -11.77
CA PRO A 761 26.46 47.30 -12.71
C PRO A 761 25.49 47.08 -13.89
N LEU A 762 24.71 45.99 -13.93
CA LEU A 762 23.98 45.52 -15.11
C LEU A 762 22.48 45.25 -14.87
N GLN A 763 21.88 45.82 -13.81
CA GLN A 763 20.46 45.60 -13.43
C GLN A 763 19.43 45.83 -14.56
N ASP A 764 19.74 46.68 -15.56
CA ASP A 764 18.84 46.96 -16.69
C ASP A 764 18.96 45.96 -17.87
N ARG A 765 19.86 44.97 -17.81
CA ARG A 765 20.12 43.99 -18.91
C ARG A 765 20.40 42.55 -18.43
N GLU A 766 20.09 42.20 -17.19
CA GLU A 766 20.15 40.82 -16.73
C GLU A 766 18.85 40.07 -17.10
N LEU A 767 18.96 38.81 -17.55
CA LEU A 767 17.79 37.99 -17.91
C LEU A 767 17.36 37.06 -16.77
N ALA A 768 18.33 36.57 -15.99
CA ALA A 768 18.11 35.70 -14.83
C ALA A 768 19.30 35.76 -13.87
N ARG A 769 19.10 35.34 -12.62
CA ARG A 769 20.16 35.23 -11.61
C ARG A 769 19.92 34.05 -10.68
N ALA A 770 20.99 33.41 -10.22
CA ALA A 770 20.96 32.34 -9.24
C ALA A 770 22.14 32.45 -8.27
N VAL A 771 21.97 32.00 -7.03
CA VAL A 771 23.01 31.94 -6.00
C VAL A 771 22.89 30.61 -5.28
N VAL A 772 24.02 29.93 -5.09
CA VAL A 772 24.12 28.65 -4.39
C VAL A 772 25.18 28.75 -3.29
N TYR A 773 24.77 28.49 -2.05
CA TYR A 773 25.64 28.44 -0.87
C TYR A 773 26.05 26.98 -0.62
N ARG A 774 27.30 26.73 -0.22
CA ARG A 774 27.75 25.45 0.35
C ARG A 774 28.15 25.66 1.81
N ALA A 775 28.02 24.61 2.62
CA ALA A 775 28.70 24.57 3.90
C ALA A 775 30.22 24.49 3.68
N ALA A 776 31.00 25.21 4.49
CA ALA A 776 32.44 25.01 4.59
C ALA A 776 32.70 23.67 5.29
N GLY A 777 32.80 22.60 4.49
CA GLY A 777 33.14 21.25 4.94
C GLY A 777 34.54 20.88 4.44
N ASP A 778 35.35 20.29 5.32
CA ASP A 778 36.69 19.81 5.01
C ASP A 778 36.66 18.91 3.76
N CYS A 779 37.55 19.18 2.79
CA CYS A 779 37.72 18.26 1.67
C CYS A 779 38.08 16.86 2.18
N VAL A 780 37.45 15.82 1.63
CA VAL A 780 37.82 14.43 1.86
C VAL A 780 39.29 14.25 1.53
N GLY A 781 40.13 14.17 2.56
CA GLY A 781 41.53 13.85 2.39
C GLY A 781 41.66 12.43 1.82
N ALA A 782 42.75 12.18 1.08
CA ALA A 782 43.06 10.82 0.63
C ALA A 782 43.14 9.79 1.79
N ASP A 783 43.29 10.27 3.03
CA ASP A 783 43.25 9.50 4.27
C ASP A 783 41.90 8.80 4.54
N THR A 784 40.77 9.26 3.98
CA THR A 784 39.44 8.67 4.24
C THR A 784 39.15 7.42 3.42
N LEU A 785 39.86 7.23 2.29
CA LEU A 785 39.83 5.99 1.49
C LEU A 785 41.09 5.13 1.70
N ALA A 786 41.95 5.48 2.68
CA ALA A 786 43.03 4.64 3.17
C ALA A 786 42.48 3.51 4.08
N LEU A 787 41.62 2.67 3.51
CA LEU A 787 40.87 1.64 4.20
C LEU A 787 41.83 0.54 4.67
N SER A 788 41.98 0.40 5.98
CA SER A 788 42.90 -0.55 6.62
C SER A 788 42.24 -1.90 6.97
N PHE A 789 41.09 -2.17 6.34
CA PHE A 789 40.18 -3.26 6.65
C PHE A 789 39.35 -3.62 5.41
N PRO A 790 38.81 -4.85 5.30
CA PRO A 790 38.06 -5.29 4.13
C PRO A 790 36.62 -4.73 4.10
N LEU A 791 36.09 -4.60 2.88
CA LEU A 791 34.74 -4.13 2.56
C LEU A 791 33.99 -5.17 1.73
N VAL A 792 32.70 -5.36 1.94
CA VAL A 792 31.88 -6.34 1.20
C VAL A 792 30.67 -5.70 0.53
N MET A 793 30.32 -6.15 -0.67
CA MET A 793 29.04 -5.83 -1.30
C MET A 793 27.97 -6.69 -0.63
N TYR A 794 27.15 -6.05 0.18
CA TYR A 794 26.13 -6.68 0.98
C TYR A 794 24.78 -6.63 0.27
N GLN A 795 24.42 -7.77 -0.32
CA GLN A 795 23.04 -8.10 -0.69
C GLN A 795 22.55 -9.20 0.29
N PRO A 796 21.43 -9.01 1.02
CA PRO A 796 20.99 -9.98 2.03
C PRO A 796 20.61 -11.35 1.45
N ASN A 797 20.88 -12.42 2.20
CA ASN A 797 20.72 -13.81 1.72
C ASN A 797 19.25 -14.25 1.53
N TYR A 798 18.31 -13.60 2.22
CA TYR A 798 16.86 -13.82 2.06
C TYR A 798 16.19 -12.90 1.03
N SER A 799 16.94 -12.05 0.35
CA SER A 799 16.37 -11.11 -0.63
C SER A 799 16.09 -11.76 -1.99
N ASP A 800 14.99 -11.35 -2.62
CA ASP A 800 14.72 -11.46 -4.06
C ASP A 800 13.98 -10.19 -4.48
N PRO A 801 14.73 -9.09 -4.76
CA PRO A 801 14.14 -7.80 -5.11
C PRO A 801 13.32 -7.84 -6.40
N GLY A 802 13.62 -8.77 -7.31
CA GLY A 802 12.87 -8.94 -8.56
C GLY A 802 11.43 -9.42 -8.33
N ASN A 803 11.20 -10.17 -7.26
CA ASN A 803 9.88 -10.62 -6.80
C ASN A 803 9.35 -9.81 -5.60
N GLY A 804 9.99 -8.68 -5.25
CA GLY A 804 9.58 -7.84 -4.11
C GLY A 804 9.83 -8.45 -2.73
N VAL A 805 10.67 -9.49 -2.63
CA VAL A 805 11.01 -10.14 -1.36
C VAL A 805 12.21 -9.42 -0.73
N TYR A 806 11.99 -8.84 0.43
CA TYR A 806 13.02 -8.15 1.22
C TYR A 806 13.11 -8.78 2.62
N PRO A 807 14.32 -8.88 3.20
CA PRO A 807 14.49 -9.39 4.56
C PRO A 807 13.90 -8.45 5.61
N ASP A 808 13.59 -8.99 6.78
CA ASP A 808 13.23 -8.20 7.96
C ASP A 808 14.48 -7.68 8.72
N GLU A 809 14.24 -6.81 9.71
CA GLU A 809 15.28 -6.20 10.55
C GLU A 809 16.14 -7.24 11.30
N SER A 810 15.57 -8.37 11.71
CA SER A 810 16.28 -9.42 12.44
C SER A 810 17.24 -10.19 11.53
N GLN A 811 16.81 -10.48 10.29
CA GLN A 811 17.63 -11.09 9.25
C GLN A 811 18.78 -10.17 8.82
N LEU A 812 18.50 -8.87 8.66
CA LEU A 812 19.54 -7.86 8.41
C LEU A 812 20.56 -7.80 9.55
N THR A 813 20.08 -7.82 10.80
CA THR A 813 20.96 -7.81 12.00
C THR A 813 21.84 -9.05 12.05
N GLU A 814 21.29 -10.26 11.83
CA GLU A 814 22.05 -11.52 11.81
C GLU A 814 23.14 -11.50 10.74
N ASN A 815 22.81 -11.10 9.51
CA ASN A 815 23.75 -10.95 8.40
C ASN A 815 24.87 -9.96 8.76
N LEU A 816 24.54 -8.79 9.29
CA LEU A 816 25.50 -7.76 9.66
C LEU A 816 26.44 -8.22 10.79
N SER A 817 25.90 -8.86 11.84
CA SER A 817 26.71 -9.45 12.92
C SER A 817 27.64 -10.56 12.40
N GLN A 818 27.18 -11.38 11.43
CA GLN A 818 28.02 -12.40 10.80
C GLN A 818 29.17 -11.79 9.99
N LEU A 819 28.89 -10.80 9.14
CA LEU A 819 29.91 -10.11 8.34
C LEU A 819 30.91 -9.34 9.23
N PHE A 820 30.44 -8.71 10.31
CA PHE A 820 31.32 -8.09 11.30
C PHE A 820 32.19 -9.13 12.03
N GLY A 821 31.62 -10.27 12.39
CA GLY A 821 32.34 -11.41 12.96
C GLY A 821 33.42 -11.98 12.02
N ALA A 822 33.16 -11.97 10.71
CA ALA A 822 34.10 -12.39 9.66
C ALA A 822 35.29 -11.43 9.45
N GLY A 823 35.22 -10.22 10.02
CA GLY A 823 36.30 -9.23 9.95
C GLY A 823 36.04 -8.05 9.01
N PHE A 824 34.90 -8.01 8.31
CA PHE A 824 34.50 -6.84 7.53
C PHE A 824 34.27 -5.63 8.44
N ARG A 825 34.80 -4.47 8.05
CA ARG A 825 34.59 -3.20 8.77
C ARG A 825 34.06 -2.09 7.88
N GLY A 826 33.86 -2.37 6.59
CA GLY A 826 32.94 -1.60 5.77
C GLY A 826 32.04 -2.47 4.92
N LEU A 827 30.99 -1.86 4.39
CA LEU A 827 30.09 -2.49 3.42
C LEU A 827 29.56 -1.47 2.41
N THR A 828 29.12 -1.98 1.27
CA THR A 828 28.30 -1.26 0.29
C THR A 828 27.04 -2.07 0.00
N PHE A 829 25.94 -1.43 -0.39
CA PHE A 829 24.69 -2.11 -0.78
C PHE A 829 23.99 -1.32 -1.90
N TYR A 830 23.06 -1.94 -2.63
CA TYR A 830 22.60 -1.41 -3.92
C TYR A 830 21.56 -0.29 -3.87
N ALA A 831 20.61 -0.32 -2.94
CA ALA A 831 19.41 0.51 -3.00
C ALA A 831 19.01 1.09 -1.63
N SER A 832 18.47 2.30 -1.64
CA SER A 832 17.99 3.04 -0.45
C SER A 832 16.47 2.99 -0.32
N THR A 833 15.86 1.82 -0.55
CA THR A 833 14.41 1.60 -0.50
C THR A 833 14.05 0.36 0.31
N ASN A 834 12.77 0.24 0.68
CA ASN A 834 12.26 -0.89 1.47
C ASN A 834 13.05 -1.07 2.78
N THR A 835 13.21 -2.29 3.27
CA THR A 835 13.99 -2.58 4.49
C THR A 835 15.50 -2.31 4.35
N MET A 836 16.01 -2.04 3.14
CA MET A 836 17.44 -1.71 2.94
C MET A 836 17.81 -0.35 3.58
N THR A 837 16.81 0.51 3.80
CA THR A 837 16.96 1.77 4.56
C THR A 837 17.45 1.53 5.99
N LEU A 838 17.23 0.35 6.57
CA LEU A 838 17.71 0.02 7.92
C LEU A 838 19.23 -0.27 7.97
N ILE A 839 19.84 -0.63 6.83
CA ILE A 839 21.22 -1.13 6.77
C ILE A 839 22.25 -0.14 7.35
N PRO A 840 22.26 1.17 7.03
CA PRO A 840 23.24 2.09 7.61
C PRO A 840 23.18 2.18 9.13
N GLY A 841 21.97 2.29 9.70
CA GLY A 841 21.79 2.36 11.16
C GLY A 841 22.28 1.10 11.85
N LEU A 842 21.77 -0.07 11.43
CA LEU A 842 22.15 -1.37 11.98
C LEU A 842 23.67 -1.63 11.85
N ALA A 843 24.27 -1.26 10.71
CA ALA A 843 25.71 -1.39 10.50
C ALA A 843 26.52 -0.50 11.46
N ARG A 844 26.04 0.72 11.80
CA ARG A 844 26.70 1.55 12.84
C ARG A 844 26.55 0.98 14.23
N GLU A 845 25.41 0.38 14.56
CA GLU A 845 25.19 -0.27 15.86
C GLU A 845 26.09 -1.50 16.07
N GLU A 846 26.25 -2.35 15.04
CA GLU A 846 27.18 -3.49 15.05
C GLU A 846 28.67 -3.03 15.02
N GLY A 847 28.94 -1.81 14.56
CA GLY A 847 30.26 -1.15 14.65
C GLY A 847 31.05 -1.08 13.34
N PHE A 848 30.38 -1.16 12.18
CA PHE A 848 31.01 -0.90 10.89
C PHE A 848 31.53 0.55 10.81
N GLN A 849 32.78 0.67 10.35
CA GLN A 849 33.52 1.92 10.22
C GLN A 849 33.22 2.63 8.91
N THR A 850 32.85 1.89 7.85
CA THR A 850 32.55 2.46 6.53
C THR A 850 31.24 1.95 5.95
N VAL A 851 30.31 2.84 5.63
CA VAL A 851 29.03 2.51 4.99
C VAL A 851 28.88 3.30 3.69
N GLY A 852 28.93 2.60 2.55
CA GLY A 852 28.61 3.15 1.24
C GLY A 852 27.17 2.85 0.85
N THR A 853 26.33 3.88 0.77
CA THR A 853 24.88 3.73 0.53
C THR A 853 24.57 3.82 -0.97
N GLY A 854 23.98 2.77 -1.53
CA GLY A 854 23.59 2.74 -2.94
C GLY A 854 22.25 3.40 -3.20
N VAL A 855 22.14 4.04 -4.37
CA VAL A 855 20.90 4.57 -4.93
C VAL A 855 20.75 3.94 -6.31
N TRP A 856 19.86 2.96 -6.43
CA TRP A 856 19.71 2.12 -7.61
C TRP A 856 18.91 2.83 -8.71
N GLN A 857 17.72 3.34 -8.36
CA GLN A 857 16.85 4.05 -9.27
C GLN A 857 17.21 5.54 -9.28
N VAL A 858 18.24 5.90 -10.04
CA VAL A 858 18.78 7.27 -10.18
C VAL A 858 17.68 8.35 -10.36
N TYR A 859 16.62 8.04 -11.12
CA TYR A 859 15.49 8.94 -11.36
C TYR A 859 14.48 9.03 -10.20
N ASN A 860 14.39 8.01 -9.33
CA ASN A 860 13.39 7.93 -8.25
C ASN A 860 13.68 8.95 -7.13
N ALA A 861 12.82 9.95 -7.01
CA ALA A 861 12.95 10.99 -5.99
C ALA A 861 12.82 10.42 -4.56
N ALA A 862 11.91 9.46 -4.33
CA ALA A 862 11.72 8.87 -3.01
C ALA A 862 12.93 8.04 -2.55
N GLU A 863 13.62 7.34 -3.45
CA GLU A 863 14.89 6.66 -3.11
C GLU A 863 16.00 7.67 -2.78
N ARG A 864 16.09 8.79 -3.50
CA ARG A 864 17.04 9.87 -3.15
C ARG A 864 16.68 10.55 -1.84
N ASP A 865 15.39 10.76 -1.55
CA ASP A 865 14.92 11.34 -0.29
C ASP A 865 15.25 10.44 0.89
N ALA A 866 14.93 9.14 0.79
CA ALA A 866 15.32 8.15 1.79
C ALA A 866 16.85 8.08 1.96
N ALA A 867 17.62 8.12 0.86
CA ALA A 867 19.07 8.19 0.94
C ALA A 867 19.57 9.44 1.70
N VAL A 868 18.92 10.61 1.54
CA VAL A 868 19.25 11.83 2.31
C VAL A 868 18.98 11.66 3.81
N ASP A 869 17.91 10.99 4.20
CA ASP A 869 17.61 10.76 5.63
C ASP A 869 18.65 9.86 6.30
N LEU A 870 19.33 8.99 5.54
CA LEU A 870 20.41 8.12 6.00
C LEU A 870 21.78 8.84 6.14
N ALA A 871 21.85 10.14 5.87
CA ALA A 871 23.11 10.90 5.84
C ALA A 871 23.86 10.96 7.18
N SER A 872 23.24 10.70 8.32
CA SER A 872 23.97 10.56 9.60
C SER A 872 24.94 9.38 9.57
N ASP A 873 24.50 8.27 8.99
CA ASP A 873 25.13 6.96 9.12
C ASP A 873 25.84 6.51 7.83
N THR A 874 25.53 7.11 6.69
CA THR A 874 26.26 6.96 5.42
C THR A 874 27.60 7.73 5.40
N ASP A 875 28.68 7.11 4.92
CA ASP A 875 29.96 7.81 4.67
C ASP A 875 30.04 8.42 3.27
N PHE A 876 29.50 7.73 2.26
CA PHE A 876 29.43 8.17 0.87
C PHE A 876 28.28 7.48 0.12
N TYR A 877 27.83 8.08 -0.98
CA TYR A 877 26.78 7.51 -1.83
C TYR A 877 27.32 6.95 -3.15
N ILE A 878 26.84 5.77 -3.53
CA ILE A 878 27.04 5.18 -4.87
C ILE A 878 25.72 5.40 -5.64
N VAL A 879 25.71 6.41 -6.50
CA VAL A 879 24.53 6.81 -7.28
C VAL A 879 24.59 6.10 -8.62
N GLY A 880 23.69 5.13 -8.81
CA GLY A 880 23.66 4.26 -9.97
C GLY A 880 24.79 3.21 -10.00
N VAL A 881 24.45 2.02 -10.52
CA VAL A 881 25.41 0.96 -10.81
C VAL A 881 25.23 0.45 -12.24
N GLU A 882 26.27 0.55 -13.07
CA GLU A 882 26.38 0.05 -14.46
C GLU A 882 25.24 0.42 -15.42
N GLY A 883 24.39 1.39 -15.08
CA GLY A 883 23.21 1.76 -15.86
C GLY A 883 23.54 2.41 -17.20
N LEU A 884 24.67 3.13 -17.32
CA LEU A 884 25.09 3.72 -18.60
C LEU A 884 25.52 2.67 -19.64
N SER A 885 25.79 1.44 -19.21
CA SER A 885 26.14 0.30 -20.07
C SER A 885 24.97 -0.65 -20.38
N ARG A 886 23.84 -0.52 -19.68
CA ARG A 886 22.66 -1.37 -19.86
C ARG A 886 21.76 -0.88 -21.02
N THR A 887 20.89 -1.77 -21.51
CA THR A 887 19.88 -1.47 -22.55
C THR A 887 18.45 -1.45 -22.03
N GLU A 888 18.23 -2.05 -20.86
CA GLU A 888 16.96 -2.12 -20.13
C GLU A 888 17.21 -1.50 -18.74
N ASP A 889 16.25 -0.70 -18.26
CA ASP A 889 16.35 0.13 -17.04
C ASP A 889 17.59 1.04 -16.94
N ALA A 890 18.12 1.45 -18.10
CA ALA A 890 19.27 2.34 -18.21
C ALA A 890 18.90 3.80 -17.89
N TYR A 891 19.54 4.39 -16.88
CA TYR A 891 19.51 5.84 -16.65
C TYR A 891 20.41 6.57 -17.67
N THR A 892 20.05 7.82 -18.02
CA THR A 892 20.91 8.63 -18.90
C THR A 892 22.08 9.24 -18.13
N LYS A 893 23.05 9.78 -18.88
CA LYS A 893 24.16 10.53 -18.29
C LYS A 893 23.66 11.82 -17.62
N GLU A 894 22.65 12.45 -18.19
CA GLU A 894 21.97 13.62 -17.63
C GLU A 894 21.30 13.29 -16.28
N ASP A 895 20.55 12.18 -16.20
CA ASP A 895 19.89 11.73 -14.96
C ASP A 895 20.91 11.45 -13.85
N LEU A 896 21.99 10.74 -14.21
CA LEU A 896 23.08 10.42 -13.29
C LEU A 896 23.73 11.68 -12.72
N LEU A 897 24.04 12.65 -13.58
CA LEU A 897 24.62 13.93 -13.18
C LEU A 897 23.66 14.73 -12.28
N ALA A 898 22.35 14.68 -12.55
CA ALA A 898 21.34 15.32 -11.72
C ALA A 898 21.26 14.69 -10.32
N ALA A 899 21.22 13.37 -10.22
CA ALA A 899 21.15 12.64 -8.95
C ALA A 899 22.43 12.76 -8.11
N LEU A 900 23.61 12.71 -8.74
CA LEU A 900 24.90 13.01 -8.09
C LEU A 900 24.91 14.44 -7.51
N GLY A 901 24.42 15.41 -8.28
CA GLY A 901 24.29 16.80 -7.85
C GLY A 901 23.33 16.94 -6.66
N ASP A 902 22.12 16.36 -6.76
CA ASP A 902 21.08 16.39 -5.74
C ASP A 902 21.58 15.85 -4.38
N LEU A 903 22.15 14.65 -4.37
CA LEU A 903 22.65 14.02 -3.14
C LEU A 903 23.87 14.75 -2.57
N SER A 904 24.81 15.21 -3.40
CA SER A 904 25.97 16.00 -2.95
C SER A 904 25.55 17.35 -2.33
N LEU A 905 24.50 17.98 -2.87
CA LEU A 905 23.98 19.26 -2.37
C LEU A 905 23.18 19.09 -1.07
N ARG A 906 22.32 18.06 -0.98
CA ARG A 906 21.40 17.86 0.15
C ARG A 906 22.06 17.24 1.37
N THR A 907 23.04 16.35 1.19
CA THR A 907 23.69 15.63 2.30
C THR A 907 25.04 16.23 2.70
N GLY A 908 25.72 16.91 1.77
CA GLY A 908 27.11 17.31 1.93
C GLY A 908 28.11 16.12 1.99
N LYS A 909 27.66 14.89 1.75
CA LYS A 909 28.51 13.69 1.71
C LYS A 909 29.14 13.50 0.33
N PRO A 910 30.24 12.73 0.24
CA PRO A 910 30.88 12.39 -1.02
C PRO A 910 29.97 11.52 -1.89
N VAL A 911 29.96 11.78 -3.19
CA VAL A 911 29.17 11.02 -4.17
C VAL A 911 30.06 10.38 -5.23
N THR A 912 29.69 9.19 -5.66
CA THR A 912 30.29 8.47 -6.80
C THR A 912 29.22 7.73 -7.59
N THR A 913 29.62 7.08 -8.68
CA THR A 913 28.81 6.15 -9.47
C THR A 913 29.64 4.92 -9.76
N ALA A 914 29.07 3.71 -9.64
CA ALA A 914 29.80 2.47 -9.90
C ALA A 914 29.56 2.06 -11.35
N GLU A 915 30.60 2.10 -12.18
CA GLU A 915 30.47 1.89 -13.63
C GLU A 915 31.55 0.97 -14.17
N THR A 916 31.28 0.31 -15.31
CA THR A 916 32.25 -0.60 -15.92
C THR A 916 33.50 0.16 -16.39
N PRO A 917 34.66 -0.51 -16.58
CA PRO A 917 35.87 0.15 -17.05
C PRO A 917 35.71 0.69 -18.48
N GLY A 918 34.83 0.05 -19.27
CA GLY A 918 34.44 0.50 -20.61
C GLY A 918 33.63 1.80 -20.54
N THR A 919 32.63 1.89 -19.65
CA THR A 919 31.83 3.10 -19.44
C THR A 919 32.71 4.28 -19.04
N TRP A 920 33.60 4.10 -18.06
CA TRP A 920 34.51 5.14 -17.58
C TRP A 920 35.42 5.67 -18.69
N LEU A 921 36.01 4.78 -19.50
CA LEU A 921 36.86 5.17 -20.62
C LEU A 921 36.08 5.85 -21.77
N ALA A 922 34.79 5.54 -21.93
CA ALA A 922 33.91 6.21 -22.88
C ALA A 922 33.42 7.58 -22.37
N ASN A 923 33.35 7.77 -21.05
CA ASN A 923 32.84 8.98 -20.38
C ASN A 923 33.88 9.62 -19.44
N PRO A 924 35.08 10.01 -19.94
CA PRO A 924 36.16 10.51 -19.10
C PRO A 924 35.85 11.86 -18.41
N ASP A 925 34.82 12.56 -18.87
CA ASP A 925 34.28 13.78 -18.29
C ASP A 925 33.47 13.55 -17.00
N LEU A 926 32.91 12.35 -16.78
CA LEU A 926 32.23 12.00 -15.52
C LEU A 926 33.17 12.08 -14.31
N VAL A 927 34.48 11.92 -14.51
CA VAL A 927 35.49 12.05 -13.46
C VAL A 927 35.42 13.43 -12.80
N ALA A 928 34.95 14.47 -13.49
CA ALA A 928 34.78 15.80 -12.90
C ALA A 928 33.66 15.85 -11.83
N SER A 929 32.61 15.04 -12.00
CA SER A 929 31.32 15.12 -11.30
C SER A 929 31.17 14.23 -10.07
N VAL A 930 32.15 13.36 -9.80
CA VAL A 930 32.21 12.46 -8.64
C VAL A 930 33.35 12.85 -7.70
N ASP A 931 33.25 12.62 -6.40
CA ASP A 931 34.34 12.94 -5.45
C ASP A 931 35.51 11.95 -5.56
N PHE A 932 35.21 10.69 -5.87
CA PHE A 932 36.16 9.63 -6.21
C PHE A 932 35.58 8.72 -7.30
N VAL A 933 36.42 7.93 -7.97
CA VAL A 933 35.99 7.03 -9.05
C VAL A 933 35.71 5.63 -8.48
N ALA A 934 34.46 5.18 -8.57
CA ALA A 934 34.08 3.80 -8.29
C ALA A 934 33.99 2.99 -9.58
N VAL A 935 34.68 1.86 -9.65
CA VAL A 935 34.71 0.99 -10.85
C VAL A 935 34.42 -0.45 -10.50
N ASN A 936 33.60 -1.12 -11.29
CA ASN A 936 33.37 -2.56 -11.18
C ASN A 936 34.35 -3.30 -12.09
N ILE A 937 35.08 -4.30 -11.57
CA ILE A 937 36.10 -5.03 -12.32
C ILE A 937 35.91 -6.53 -12.10
N HIS A 938 35.22 -7.19 -13.03
CA HIS A 938 35.02 -8.64 -13.03
C HIS A 938 35.89 -9.31 -14.11
N PRO A 939 37.02 -9.94 -13.76
CA PRO A 939 37.89 -10.56 -14.76
C PRO A 939 37.23 -11.77 -15.44
N TRP A 940 36.21 -12.37 -14.82
CA TRP A 940 35.40 -13.44 -15.41
C TRP A 940 34.85 -13.07 -16.79
N TRP A 941 34.15 -11.93 -16.91
CA TRP A 941 33.55 -11.43 -18.15
C TRP A 941 34.60 -11.04 -19.20
N ALA A 942 35.85 -10.88 -18.79
CA ALA A 942 36.99 -10.69 -19.70
C ALA A 942 37.68 -12.02 -20.09
N GLU A 943 37.07 -13.18 -19.83
CA GLU A 943 37.65 -14.53 -20.04
C GLU A 943 38.99 -14.72 -19.31
N LYS A 944 39.08 -14.28 -18.05
CA LYS A 944 40.28 -14.44 -17.20
C LYS A 944 39.99 -15.41 -16.05
N ARG A 945 39.85 -16.68 -16.41
CA ARG A 945 39.37 -17.77 -15.54
C ARG A 945 40.51 -18.55 -14.85
N THR A 946 41.61 -17.88 -14.49
CA THR A 946 42.62 -18.39 -13.55
C THR A 946 43.03 -17.29 -12.59
N PRO A 947 43.41 -17.57 -11.33
CA PRO A 947 43.84 -16.56 -10.36
C PRO A 947 44.89 -15.57 -10.91
N GLU A 948 45.94 -16.07 -11.57
CA GLU A 948 47.03 -15.23 -12.09
C GLU A 948 46.58 -14.34 -13.24
N SER A 949 45.76 -14.88 -14.15
CA SER A 949 45.27 -14.13 -15.31
C SER A 949 44.22 -13.10 -14.90
N ALA A 950 43.41 -13.41 -13.89
CA ALA A 950 42.45 -12.52 -13.27
C ALA A 950 43.12 -11.38 -12.51
N SER A 951 44.05 -11.68 -11.60
CA SER A 951 44.82 -10.69 -10.84
C SER A 951 45.62 -9.76 -11.77
N THR A 952 46.27 -10.31 -12.80
CA THR A 952 46.99 -9.51 -13.81
C THR A 952 46.04 -8.55 -14.56
N TYR A 953 44.85 -9.02 -14.93
CA TYR A 953 43.84 -8.20 -15.60
C TYR A 953 43.31 -7.11 -14.68
N PHE A 954 42.93 -7.47 -13.45
CA PHE A 954 42.46 -6.56 -12.40
C PHE A 954 43.44 -5.40 -12.19
N GLN A 955 44.72 -5.69 -11.96
CA GLN A 955 45.75 -4.66 -11.80
C GLN A 955 45.93 -3.80 -13.06
N THR A 956 45.90 -4.40 -14.26
CA THR A 956 46.04 -3.66 -15.52
C THR A 956 44.86 -2.70 -15.77
N VAL A 957 43.65 -3.12 -15.42
CA VAL A 957 42.45 -2.29 -15.53
C VAL A 957 42.47 -1.19 -14.46
N TYR A 958 42.80 -1.52 -13.21
CA TYR A 958 42.93 -0.55 -12.13
C TYR A 958 43.95 0.54 -12.46
N ASP A 959 45.17 0.19 -12.91
CA ASP A 959 46.19 1.17 -13.35
C ASP A 959 45.68 2.09 -14.47
N THR A 960 44.83 1.56 -15.36
CA THR A 960 44.21 2.32 -16.45
C THR A 960 43.17 3.33 -15.92
N ILE A 961 42.37 2.92 -14.93
CA ILE A 961 41.37 3.79 -14.29
C ILE A 961 42.01 4.82 -13.36
N VAL A 962 43.10 4.48 -12.66
CA VAL A 962 43.92 5.45 -11.89
C VAL A 962 44.52 6.52 -12.81
N ALA A 963 44.98 6.14 -14.00
CA ALA A 963 45.45 7.10 -15.00
C ALA A 963 44.33 8.01 -15.51
N LEU A 964 43.10 7.49 -15.64
CA LEU A 964 41.91 8.25 -16.02
C LEU A 964 41.42 9.20 -14.91
N ALA A 965 41.44 8.76 -13.65
CA ALA A 965 40.95 9.49 -12.48
C ALA A 965 41.73 10.79 -12.19
N ALA A 966 42.85 11.02 -12.87
CA ALA A 966 43.61 12.27 -12.88
C ALA A 966 44.04 12.78 -11.49
N GLY A 967 44.19 11.87 -10.52
CA GLY A 967 44.57 12.16 -9.14
C GLY A 967 43.41 12.15 -8.13
N LYS A 968 42.16 11.93 -8.55
CA LYS A 968 41.09 11.52 -7.64
C LYS A 968 41.33 10.09 -7.13
N PRO A 969 40.87 9.72 -5.91
CA PRO A 969 40.92 8.35 -5.44
C PRO A 969 40.13 7.40 -6.35
N VAL A 970 40.50 6.12 -6.35
CA VAL A 970 39.80 5.05 -7.08
C VAL A 970 39.48 3.92 -6.09
N LEU A 971 38.23 3.47 -6.08
CA LEU A 971 37.76 2.30 -5.34
C LEU A 971 37.23 1.28 -6.35
N VAL A 972 37.61 0.01 -6.19
CA VAL A 972 36.94 -1.07 -6.95
C VAL A 972 35.71 -1.52 -6.17
N THR A 973 34.52 -1.13 -6.62
CA THR A 973 33.25 -1.33 -5.88
C THR A 973 32.66 -2.73 -6.02
N GLU A 974 33.02 -3.46 -7.08
CA GLU A 974 32.66 -4.87 -7.25
C GLU A 974 33.82 -5.62 -7.92
N THR A 975 34.24 -6.74 -7.33
CA THR A 975 35.15 -7.71 -7.96
C THR A 975 34.99 -9.09 -7.32
N GLY A 976 35.02 -10.14 -8.14
CA GLY A 976 34.84 -11.51 -7.66
C GLY A 976 34.96 -12.56 -8.77
N MET A 977 34.63 -13.81 -8.42
CA MET A 977 34.53 -14.97 -9.31
C MET A 977 33.37 -15.87 -8.85
N PRO A 978 32.65 -16.55 -9.76
CA PRO A 978 31.61 -17.50 -9.38
C PRO A 978 32.21 -18.83 -8.89
N THR A 979 31.57 -19.45 -7.90
CA THR A 979 31.97 -20.77 -7.36
C THR A 979 31.27 -21.94 -8.07
N GLY A 980 30.13 -21.69 -8.71
CA GLY A 980 29.22 -22.73 -9.23
C GLY A 980 28.46 -22.32 -10.49
N GLY A 981 27.16 -22.67 -10.57
CA GLY A 981 26.32 -22.42 -11.76
C GLY A 981 26.46 -23.45 -12.89
N GLY A 982 27.17 -24.56 -12.65
CA GLY A 982 27.38 -25.65 -13.62
C GLY A 982 28.49 -25.41 -14.66
N HIS A 983 29.05 -24.19 -14.71
CA HIS A 983 30.13 -23.84 -15.63
C HIS A 983 31.46 -24.53 -15.24
N PRO A 984 32.18 -25.21 -16.15
CA PRO A 984 33.33 -26.07 -15.80
C PRO A 984 34.54 -25.32 -15.24
N ASP A 985 34.71 -24.03 -15.57
CA ASP A 985 35.78 -23.19 -15.01
C ASP A 985 35.40 -22.51 -13.68
N ALA A 986 34.12 -22.53 -13.28
CA ALA A 986 33.67 -21.93 -12.01
C ALA A 986 34.04 -22.88 -10.85
N SER A 987 34.64 -22.34 -9.79
CA SER A 987 35.04 -23.14 -8.62
C SER A 987 35.40 -22.26 -7.43
N LEU A 988 35.18 -22.78 -6.22
CA LEU A 988 35.64 -22.13 -4.99
C LEU A 988 37.15 -21.86 -5.00
N ALA A 989 37.95 -22.79 -5.52
CA ALA A 989 39.40 -22.63 -5.66
C ALA A 989 39.81 -21.48 -6.59
N LEU A 990 39.05 -21.21 -7.67
CA LEU A 990 39.26 -20.03 -8.51
C LEU A 990 38.95 -18.73 -7.75
N GLN A 991 37.84 -18.70 -7.00
CA GLN A 991 37.43 -17.53 -6.22
C GLN A 991 38.43 -17.22 -5.09
N GLN A 992 38.76 -18.21 -4.27
CA GLN A 992 39.72 -18.07 -3.17
C GLN A 992 41.11 -17.67 -3.69
N GLY A 993 41.63 -18.37 -4.71
CA GLY A 993 42.93 -18.05 -5.30
C GLY A 993 42.97 -16.64 -5.94
N TYR A 994 41.85 -16.15 -6.48
CA TYR A 994 41.77 -14.78 -6.98
C TYR A 994 41.85 -13.74 -5.85
N PHE A 995 41.05 -13.92 -4.79
CA PHE A 995 41.07 -13.02 -3.62
C PHE A 995 42.45 -13.03 -2.93
N GLU A 996 43.04 -14.20 -2.68
CA GLU A 996 44.41 -14.34 -2.14
C GLU A 996 45.47 -13.54 -2.90
N MET A 997 45.31 -13.36 -4.21
CA MET A 997 46.24 -12.59 -5.04
C MET A 997 45.98 -11.09 -5.02
N ILE A 998 44.72 -10.63 -4.99
CA ILE A 998 44.42 -9.18 -4.96
C ILE A 998 44.56 -8.59 -3.55
N GLU A 999 44.37 -9.37 -2.49
CA GLU A 999 44.70 -9.03 -1.09
C GLU A 999 46.19 -8.73 -0.86
N GLN A 1000 47.08 -9.23 -1.74
CA GLN A 1000 48.52 -8.94 -1.70
C GLN A 1000 48.88 -7.61 -2.39
N THR A 1001 47.89 -6.85 -2.87
CA THR A 1001 48.08 -5.54 -3.53
C THR A 1001 47.61 -4.41 -2.62
N ASP A 1002 48.14 -3.20 -2.84
CA ASP A 1002 47.69 -1.98 -2.15
C ASP A 1002 46.41 -1.39 -2.80
N ILE A 1003 45.63 -2.18 -3.54
CA ILE A 1003 44.43 -1.72 -4.28
C ILE A 1003 43.20 -1.84 -3.36
N PRO A 1004 42.45 -0.75 -3.10
CA PRO A 1004 41.22 -0.83 -2.34
C PRO A 1004 40.10 -1.45 -3.20
N PHE A 1005 39.54 -2.55 -2.72
CA PHE A 1005 38.42 -3.24 -3.37
C PHE A 1005 37.35 -3.68 -2.38
N VAL A 1006 36.17 -3.92 -2.92
CA VAL A 1006 35.00 -4.49 -2.23
C VAL A 1006 34.80 -5.92 -2.75
N TYR A 1007 34.65 -6.89 -1.85
CA TYR A 1007 34.39 -8.28 -2.23
C TYR A 1007 32.97 -8.40 -2.81
N PHE A 1008 32.86 -8.92 -4.03
CA PHE A 1008 31.59 -9.23 -4.67
C PHE A 1008 31.34 -10.76 -4.67
N GLU A 1009 30.36 -11.29 -3.94
CA GLU A 1009 29.45 -10.60 -2.99
C GLU A 1009 29.31 -11.36 -1.66
N ALA A 1010 28.56 -10.81 -0.69
CA ALA A 1010 28.39 -11.45 0.61
C ALA A 1010 27.80 -12.86 0.50
N TYR A 1011 26.61 -13.00 -0.09
CA TYR A 1011 25.82 -14.23 -0.10
C TYR A 1011 25.34 -14.58 -1.52
N ASP A 1012 25.21 -15.87 -1.82
CA ASP A 1012 24.64 -16.32 -3.09
C ASP A 1012 23.20 -15.85 -3.32
N GLN A 1013 22.99 -15.21 -4.48
CA GLN A 1013 21.73 -14.60 -4.87
C GLN A 1013 21.04 -15.44 -5.95
N PHE A 1014 20.30 -16.47 -5.53
CA PHE A 1014 19.68 -17.44 -6.45
C PHE A 1014 18.65 -16.84 -7.43
N TRP A 1015 18.21 -15.60 -7.23
CA TRP A 1015 17.36 -14.86 -8.16
C TRP A 1015 18.12 -14.28 -9.37
N LYS A 1016 19.46 -14.17 -9.32
CA LYS A 1016 20.33 -13.65 -10.41
C LYS A 1016 20.50 -14.67 -11.56
N THR A 1017 19.38 -15.18 -12.06
CA THR A 1017 19.34 -16.19 -13.13
C THR A 1017 19.67 -15.64 -14.52
N GLY A 1018 19.61 -14.32 -14.70
CA GLY A 1018 19.90 -13.64 -15.98
C GLY A 1018 21.40 -13.56 -16.35
N GLU A 1019 22.31 -13.77 -15.40
CA GLU A 1019 23.76 -13.73 -15.66
C GLU A 1019 24.26 -15.09 -16.18
N VAL A 1020 24.31 -15.20 -17.50
CA VAL A 1020 24.67 -16.45 -18.21
C VAL A 1020 26.05 -16.34 -18.88
N SER A 1021 26.89 -17.35 -18.68
CA SER A 1021 28.21 -17.50 -19.30
C SER A 1021 28.31 -18.87 -19.98
N ASP A 1022 28.60 -18.91 -21.28
CA ASP A 1022 28.71 -20.16 -22.07
C ASP A 1022 27.50 -21.12 -21.90
N ASP A 1023 26.28 -20.58 -21.91
CA ASP A 1023 24.98 -21.25 -21.64
C ASP A 1023 24.75 -21.73 -20.19
N TYR A 1024 25.63 -21.37 -19.24
CA TYR A 1024 25.50 -21.69 -17.80
C TYR A 1024 25.05 -20.48 -16.96
N VAL A 1025 24.09 -20.67 -16.07
CA VAL A 1025 23.59 -19.64 -15.14
C VAL A 1025 24.56 -19.50 -13.96
N ILE A 1026 25.38 -18.46 -13.96
CA ILE A 1026 26.46 -18.26 -12.97
C ILE A 1026 26.17 -17.19 -11.92
N GLY A 1027 25.24 -16.26 -12.20
CA GLY A 1027 24.91 -15.14 -11.29
C GLY A 1027 24.46 -15.56 -9.89
N THR A 1028 23.98 -16.79 -9.78
CA THR A 1028 23.48 -17.37 -8.54
C THR A 1028 24.58 -17.82 -7.57
N HIS A 1029 25.87 -17.79 -7.96
CA HIS A 1029 26.99 -18.38 -7.20
C HIS A 1029 28.20 -17.44 -6.97
N TRP A 1030 28.02 -16.11 -6.88
CA TRP A 1030 29.12 -15.15 -6.59
C TRP A 1030 29.47 -15.02 -5.10
N GLY A 1031 28.65 -15.52 -4.19
CA GLY A 1031 28.78 -15.30 -2.76
C GLY A 1031 30.05 -15.90 -2.16
N LEU A 1032 30.58 -15.24 -1.12
CA LEU A 1032 31.55 -15.83 -0.17
C LEU A 1032 30.86 -16.85 0.75
N TYR A 1033 29.61 -16.56 1.09
CA TYR A 1033 28.68 -17.44 1.80
C TYR A 1033 27.65 -18.00 0.83
N ASP A 1034 27.14 -19.20 1.11
CA ASP A 1034 25.97 -19.74 0.41
C ASP A 1034 24.69 -19.00 0.82
N ARG A 1035 23.57 -19.33 0.16
CA ARG A 1035 22.26 -18.70 0.42
C ARG A 1035 21.75 -18.92 1.86
N CYS A 1036 22.19 -19.97 2.54
CA CYS A 1036 21.84 -20.28 3.93
C CYS A 1036 22.84 -19.66 4.94
N GLY A 1037 23.67 -18.72 4.49
CA GLY A 1037 24.63 -18.01 5.32
C GLY A 1037 25.80 -18.88 5.80
N GLN A 1038 26.08 -20.01 5.14
CA GLN A 1038 27.25 -20.84 5.48
C GLN A 1038 28.46 -20.41 4.66
N LEU A 1039 29.62 -20.27 5.31
CA LEU A 1039 30.87 -19.93 4.62
C LEU A 1039 31.29 -21.08 3.70
N LYS A 1040 31.46 -20.80 2.40
CA LYS A 1040 31.81 -21.83 1.41
C LYS A 1040 33.19 -22.43 1.68
N GLN A 1041 33.26 -23.77 1.64
CA GLN A 1041 34.46 -24.55 1.95
C GLN A 1041 34.60 -25.72 0.97
N GLU A 1042 35.85 -26.10 0.62
CA GLU A 1042 36.09 -27.22 -0.28
C GLU A 1042 35.56 -28.54 0.33
N GLY A 1043 34.71 -29.25 -0.42
CA GLY A 1043 34.17 -30.54 -0.01
C GLY A 1043 33.04 -30.48 1.03
N VAL A 1044 32.48 -29.30 1.28
CA VAL A 1044 31.20 -29.13 1.99
C VAL A 1044 30.13 -28.86 0.93
N ASP A 1045 29.03 -29.63 0.97
CA ASP A 1045 27.90 -29.43 0.06
C ASP A 1045 27.20 -28.09 0.38
N GLU A 1046 27.04 -27.22 -0.61
CA GLU A 1046 26.32 -25.94 -0.49
C GLU A 1046 24.83 -26.20 -0.20
N CYS A 1047 24.21 -25.34 0.62
CA CYS A 1047 22.83 -25.52 1.07
C CYS A 1047 21.81 -25.59 -0.08
N GLN A 1048 21.19 -26.75 -0.27
CA GLN A 1048 20.05 -26.94 -1.16
C GLN A 1048 18.76 -26.71 -0.38
N VAL A 1049 18.01 -25.66 -0.70
CA VAL A 1049 16.63 -25.53 -0.23
C VAL A 1049 15.80 -26.62 -0.89
N GLU A 1050 15.03 -27.41 -0.12
CA GLU A 1050 14.07 -28.36 -0.69
C GLU A 1050 13.08 -27.57 -1.56
N GLY A 1051 13.18 -27.77 -2.88
CA GLY A 1051 12.43 -26.98 -3.84
C GLY A 1051 10.92 -27.16 -3.67
N GLU A 1052 10.21 -26.03 -3.73
CA GLU A 1052 8.81 -26.03 -4.15
C GLU A 1052 8.71 -26.88 -5.42
N GLY A 1053 7.86 -27.90 -5.41
CA GLY A 1053 7.96 -28.98 -6.37
C GLY A 1053 7.83 -28.49 -7.81
N GLU A 1054 8.89 -28.66 -8.61
CA GLU A 1054 8.78 -28.69 -10.06
C GLU A 1054 7.75 -29.78 -10.40
N GLY A 1055 6.54 -29.34 -10.76
CA GLY A 1055 5.50 -30.24 -11.19
C GLY A 1055 5.96 -30.93 -12.46
N GLU A 1056 6.28 -32.23 -12.37
CA GLU A 1056 6.49 -33.06 -13.54
C GLU A 1056 5.30 -32.88 -14.48
N ILE A 1057 5.55 -32.26 -15.63
CA ILE A 1057 4.54 -32.12 -16.67
C ILE A 1057 4.35 -33.52 -17.28
N GLU A 1058 3.43 -34.30 -16.70
CA GLU A 1058 2.88 -35.50 -17.35
C GLU A 1058 2.12 -35.05 -18.61
N GLY A 1059 2.87 -34.86 -19.70
CA GLY A 1059 2.33 -34.56 -21.01
C GLY A 1059 1.41 -35.68 -21.48
N GLU A 1060 0.16 -35.32 -21.78
CA GLU A 1060 -0.87 -36.26 -22.21
C GLU A 1060 -0.41 -37.12 -23.40
N GLY A 1061 -0.70 -38.42 -23.34
CA GLY A 1061 -0.29 -39.35 -24.38
C GLY A 1061 -1.17 -39.28 -25.63
N GLU A 1062 -0.55 -39.00 -26.78
CA GLU A 1062 -1.05 -39.46 -28.08
C GLU A 1062 0.00 -40.31 -28.81
N GLY A 1063 -0.37 -41.57 -29.10
CA GLY A 1063 -0.21 -42.13 -30.45
C GLY A 1063 1.18 -42.55 -30.94
N GLU A 1064 1.30 -43.88 -31.08
CA GLU A 1064 1.88 -44.57 -32.25
C GLU A 1064 3.40 -44.85 -32.37
N VAL A 1065 3.66 -46.16 -32.21
CA VAL A 1065 4.46 -47.04 -33.10
C VAL A 1065 5.84 -47.52 -32.61
N GLU A 1066 5.84 -48.84 -32.44
CA GLU A 1066 6.93 -49.82 -32.39
C GLU A 1066 8.22 -49.48 -33.14
N GLY A 1067 9.36 -49.89 -32.55
CA GLY A 1067 10.24 -50.80 -33.30
C GLY A 1067 11.75 -50.62 -33.13
N GLU A 1068 12.40 -51.75 -32.79
CA GLU A 1068 13.82 -52.08 -33.04
C GLU A 1068 14.84 -51.32 -32.15
N ALA A 1069 15.60 -51.97 -31.26
CA ALA A 1069 16.70 -52.93 -31.50
C ALA A 1069 17.86 -52.27 -32.28
N GLU A 1070 19.15 -52.42 -31.94
CA GLU A 1070 19.93 -53.31 -31.07
C GLU A 1070 20.99 -52.41 -30.36
N GLY A 1071 21.69 -52.72 -29.27
CA GLY A 1071 22.12 -53.98 -28.67
C GLY A 1071 23.66 -53.93 -28.45
N GLU A 1072 24.15 -54.63 -27.41
CA GLU A 1072 25.56 -55.08 -27.26
C GLU A 1072 26.66 -53.99 -27.02
N ILE A 1073 27.71 -54.18 -26.21
CA ILE A 1073 28.21 -55.36 -25.47
C ILE A 1073 29.15 -54.94 -24.30
N GLU A 1074 29.28 -55.84 -23.32
CA GLU A 1074 30.39 -56.19 -22.36
C GLU A 1074 31.66 -55.29 -22.31
N ASP A 1075 32.36 -55.09 -21.18
CA ASP A 1075 33.09 -56.09 -20.35
C ASP A 1075 33.60 -55.37 -19.06
N GLU A 1076 33.28 -55.83 -17.84
CA GLU A 1076 34.09 -56.67 -16.92
C GLU A 1076 35.41 -56.09 -16.33
N GLY A 1077 35.68 -56.42 -15.05
CA GLY A 1077 36.94 -56.17 -14.31
C GLY A 1077 36.84 -55.08 -13.23
N GLU A 1078 36.30 -55.33 -12.03
CA GLU A 1078 36.93 -56.08 -10.91
C GLU A 1078 38.40 -55.71 -10.60
N GLY A 1079 38.68 -55.30 -9.36
CA GLY A 1079 40.05 -54.99 -8.90
C GLY A 1079 40.12 -54.41 -7.48
N GLU A 1080 39.96 -55.25 -6.46
CA GLU A 1080 40.17 -54.91 -5.04
C GLU A 1080 41.64 -54.52 -4.73
N GLY A 1081 41.88 -53.79 -3.63
CA GLY A 1081 43.23 -53.61 -3.09
C GLY A 1081 43.40 -52.55 -2.00
N GLU A 1082 43.04 -52.87 -0.75
CA GLU A 1082 43.60 -52.20 0.44
C GLU A 1082 45.12 -52.47 0.56
N ILE A 1083 45.86 -51.65 1.34
CA ILE A 1083 46.79 -52.06 2.43
C ILE A 1083 47.75 -50.91 2.84
N GLU A 1084 47.65 -50.51 4.13
CA GLU A 1084 48.72 -50.21 5.14
C GLU A 1084 49.84 -49.15 4.79
N ASP A 1085 50.59 -48.51 5.71
CA ASP A 1085 50.87 -48.77 7.14
C ASP A 1085 51.57 -47.59 7.90
N GLU A 1086 51.61 -47.68 9.26
CA GLU A 1086 52.48 -47.04 10.32
C GLU A 1086 52.80 -45.51 10.30
N GLY A 1087 53.14 -44.78 11.38
CA GLY A 1087 53.48 -45.03 12.82
C GLY A 1087 54.58 -44.01 13.26
N GLU A 1088 54.79 -43.53 14.50
CA GLU A 1088 54.21 -43.67 15.86
C GLU A 1088 54.41 -42.31 16.63
N GLY A 1089 53.84 -42.10 17.84
CA GLY A 1089 54.14 -40.88 18.65
C GLY A 1089 53.52 -40.76 20.07
N GLU A 1090 54.16 -41.36 21.08
CA GLU A 1090 53.90 -41.36 22.55
C GLU A 1090 53.93 -39.94 23.22
N ALA A 1091 53.51 -39.65 24.48
CA ALA A 1091 52.58 -40.24 25.51
C ALA A 1091 52.58 -39.31 26.79
N GLU A 1092 52.06 -39.80 27.93
CA GLU A 1092 51.85 -39.21 29.30
C GLU A 1092 50.43 -38.61 29.52
N GLY A 1093 49.58 -38.98 30.49
CA GLY A 1093 49.74 -39.62 31.83
C GLY A 1093 49.40 -38.58 32.92
N GLU A 1094 48.56 -38.76 33.96
CA GLU A 1094 47.78 -39.87 34.55
C GLU A 1094 46.52 -39.30 35.26
N GLY A 1095 45.51 -40.12 35.64
CA GLY A 1095 44.46 -39.68 36.59
C GLY A 1095 43.14 -40.48 36.67
N GLU A 1096 43.14 -41.68 37.27
CA GLU A 1096 41.90 -42.37 37.69
C GLU A 1096 41.28 -41.73 38.97
N ILE A 1097 39.96 -41.80 39.20
CA ILE A 1097 39.27 -42.68 40.21
C ILE A 1097 37.73 -42.69 39.95
N GLU A 1098 37.17 -43.91 40.09
CA GLU A 1098 35.78 -44.40 40.16
C GLU A 1098 34.71 -43.57 40.94
N GLY A 1099 33.42 -43.80 40.63
CA GLY A 1099 32.31 -43.55 41.58
C GLY A 1099 30.88 -43.60 41.00
N GLU A 1100 30.13 -44.67 41.24
CA GLU A 1100 28.72 -44.82 40.85
C GLU A 1100 27.76 -43.91 41.64
N GLY A 1101 26.68 -43.45 41.00
CA GLY A 1101 25.51 -42.87 41.68
C GLY A 1101 24.38 -42.55 40.70
N GLU A 1102 23.24 -43.24 40.82
CA GLU A 1102 22.00 -42.84 40.15
C GLU A 1102 21.54 -41.48 40.71
N GLY A 1103 21.68 -40.42 39.91
CA GLY A 1103 21.15 -39.08 40.20
C GLY A 1103 19.96 -38.78 39.31
N GLU A 1104 18.91 -38.18 39.88
CA GLU A 1104 17.77 -37.68 39.11
C GLU A 1104 18.25 -36.64 38.09
N ILE A 1105 17.66 -36.67 36.87
CA ILE A 1105 17.96 -35.67 35.83
C ILE A 1105 17.59 -34.28 36.42
N PRO A 1106 18.54 -33.34 36.53
CA PRO A 1106 18.27 -32.05 37.15
C PRO A 1106 17.32 -31.24 36.27
N ILE A 1107 16.19 -30.82 36.84
CA ILE A 1107 15.14 -30.10 36.09
C ILE A 1107 15.53 -28.63 35.96
N LEU A 1108 15.96 -28.25 34.76
CA LEU A 1108 16.28 -26.88 34.37
C LEU A 1108 15.05 -25.96 34.45
N HIS A 1109 15.29 -24.66 34.58
CA HIS A 1109 14.25 -23.65 34.45
C HIS A 1109 13.91 -23.50 32.96
N PRO A 1110 12.63 -23.47 32.52
CA PRO A 1110 12.28 -23.41 31.09
C PRO A 1110 12.74 -22.16 30.30
N ALA A 1111 13.47 -21.25 30.95
CA ALA A 1111 14.07 -20.06 30.34
C ALA A 1111 15.57 -20.24 30.08
N ASP A 1112 16.19 -21.22 30.74
CA ASP A 1112 17.57 -21.67 30.52
C ASP A 1112 17.58 -22.51 29.24
N ILE A 1113 17.85 -21.87 28.11
CA ILE A 1113 17.77 -22.51 26.79
C ILE A 1113 19.08 -23.19 26.40
N ASN A 1114 20.16 -22.85 27.12
CA ASN A 1114 21.51 -23.34 26.85
C ASN A 1114 21.94 -24.49 27.81
N GLU A 1115 21.11 -24.77 28.83
CA GLU A 1115 21.23 -25.85 29.81
C GLU A 1115 22.41 -25.72 30.82
N ASP A 1116 22.92 -24.50 31.05
CA ASP A 1116 24.10 -24.26 31.92
C ASP A 1116 23.79 -24.01 33.41
N PHE A 1117 22.52 -24.03 33.82
CA PHE A 1117 22.05 -23.71 35.19
C PHE A 1117 22.20 -22.23 35.58
N ARG A 1118 22.24 -21.31 34.60
CA ARG A 1118 22.39 -19.87 34.84
C ARG A 1118 21.48 -19.05 33.93
N ILE A 1119 20.48 -18.39 34.50
CA ILE A 1119 19.61 -17.48 33.74
C ILE A 1119 20.33 -16.15 33.48
N VAL A 1120 20.74 -15.93 32.23
CA VAL A 1120 21.31 -14.64 31.79
C VAL A 1120 20.22 -13.66 31.33
N ILE A 1121 20.60 -12.40 31.09
CA ILE A 1121 19.65 -11.34 30.73
C ILE A 1121 18.83 -11.65 29.45
N GLY A 1122 19.46 -12.23 28.42
CA GLY A 1122 18.78 -12.57 27.16
C GLY A 1122 17.71 -13.62 27.34
N GLU A 1123 17.96 -14.63 28.18
CA GLU A 1123 17.03 -15.68 28.54
C GLU A 1123 15.86 -15.16 29.39
N ALA A 1124 16.16 -14.33 30.39
CA ALA A 1124 15.13 -13.67 31.19
C ALA A 1124 14.23 -12.76 30.33
N ILE A 1125 14.81 -12.01 29.38
CA ILE A 1125 14.09 -11.15 28.44
C ILE A 1125 13.26 -11.97 27.45
N GLY A 1126 13.85 -12.98 26.80
CA GLY A 1126 13.13 -13.84 25.85
C GLY A 1126 11.94 -14.54 26.51
N TYR A 1127 12.12 -15.05 27.74
CA TYR A 1127 11.02 -15.69 28.47
C TYR A 1127 9.95 -14.70 28.96
N LEU A 1128 10.33 -13.46 29.31
CA LEU A 1128 9.40 -12.36 29.59
C LEU A 1128 8.63 -11.88 28.35
N ALA A 1129 9.29 -11.77 27.19
CA ALA A 1129 8.67 -11.41 25.92
C ALA A 1129 7.63 -12.45 25.50
N GLY A 1130 7.96 -13.74 25.62
CA GLY A 1130 6.98 -14.81 25.43
C GLY A 1130 5.81 -14.73 26.42
N TRP A 1131 6.01 -14.26 27.66
CA TRP A 1131 4.86 -13.99 28.54
C TRP A 1131 4.00 -12.83 28.03
N GLN A 1132 4.60 -11.73 27.55
CA GLN A 1132 3.86 -10.60 26.98
C GLN A 1132 3.07 -10.98 25.72
N GLN A 1133 3.56 -11.96 24.96
CA GLN A 1133 2.90 -12.57 23.80
C GLN A 1133 1.93 -13.72 24.18
N GLY A 1134 1.77 -14.03 25.47
CA GLY A 1134 0.85 -15.04 26.00
C GLY A 1134 1.37 -16.49 25.99
N SER A 1135 2.54 -16.77 25.42
CA SER A 1135 3.11 -18.11 25.27
C SER A 1135 3.79 -18.66 26.53
N ASN A 1136 4.27 -17.82 27.45
CA ASN A 1136 4.92 -18.25 28.70
C ASN A 1136 4.15 -17.89 29.99
N PRO A 1137 4.14 -18.75 31.03
CA PRO A 1137 3.50 -18.43 32.31
C PRO A 1137 4.22 -17.30 33.08
N ILE A 1138 3.48 -16.23 33.43
CA ILE A 1138 4.02 -15.05 34.13
C ILE A 1138 4.85 -15.38 35.37
N ALA A 1139 4.46 -16.40 36.14
CA ALA A 1139 5.16 -16.77 37.37
C ALA A 1139 6.58 -17.31 37.09
N TYR A 1140 6.77 -17.98 35.95
CA TYR A 1140 8.05 -18.54 35.53
C TYR A 1140 8.92 -17.44 34.91
N ALA A 1141 8.34 -16.52 34.14
CA ALA A 1141 9.04 -15.33 33.65
C ALA A 1141 9.52 -14.40 34.80
N ILE A 1142 8.67 -14.19 35.82
CA ILE A 1142 9.07 -13.51 37.06
C ILE A 1142 10.20 -14.25 37.78
N ARG A 1143 10.22 -15.60 37.73
CA ARG A 1143 11.30 -16.37 38.36
C ARG A 1143 12.61 -16.27 37.58
N ALA A 1144 12.59 -16.41 36.26
CA ALA A 1144 13.76 -16.19 35.40
C ALA A 1144 14.37 -14.79 35.66
N ALA A 1145 13.55 -13.74 35.63
CA ALA A 1145 13.99 -12.38 35.93
C ALA A 1145 14.53 -12.22 37.36
N TYR A 1146 13.96 -12.92 38.35
CA TYR A 1146 14.48 -12.92 39.72
C TYR A 1146 15.84 -13.63 39.85
N LEU A 1147 16.03 -14.77 39.17
CA LEU A 1147 17.31 -15.49 39.16
C LEU A 1147 18.40 -14.62 38.53
N TRP A 1148 18.14 -14.10 37.32
CA TRP A 1148 19.04 -13.15 36.65
C TRP A 1148 19.44 -11.97 37.54
N GLN A 1149 18.47 -11.25 38.14
CA GLN A 1149 18.76 -10.04 38.93
C GLN A 1149 19.55 -10.27 40.23
N ASN A 1150 19.63 -11.51 40.73
CA ASN A 1150 20.10 -11.79 42.09
C ASN A 1150 21.27 -12.80 42.17
N GLY A 1151 21.80 -13.25 41.03
CA GLY A 1151 22.97 -14.13 41.00
C GLY A 1151 23.18 -14.90 39.68
N GLU A 1152 22.16 -14.94 38.82
CA GLU A 1152 22.10 -15.71 37.56
C GLU A 1152 22.12 -17.25 37.78
N ASP A 1153 23.10 -17.76 38.54
CA ASP A 1153 23.27 -19.19 38.88
C ASP A 1153 22.14 -19.73 39.77
N TYR A 1154 21.57 -20.89 39.42
CA TYR A 1154 20.49 -21.53 40.18
C TYR A 1154 20.62 -23.06 40.28
N THR A 1155 19.85 -23.65 41.19
CA THR A 1155 19.73 -25.10 41.38
C THR A 1155 18.26 -25.51 41.55
N TYR A 1156 17.95 -26.79 41.38
CA TYR A 1156 16.60 -27.33 41.53
C TYR A 1156 16.39 -28.00 42.90
N ASP A 1157 15.39 -27.54 43.66
CA ASP A 1157 14.90 -28.19 44.88
C ASP A 1157 13.58 -28.96 44.61
N PRO A 1158 13.60 -30.31 44.58
CA PRO A 1158 12.42 -31.13 44.36
C PRO A 1158 11.40 -31.10 45.50
N GLN A 1159 11.70 -30.46 46.64
CA GLN A 1159 10.73 -30.27 47.75
C GLN A 1159 9.93 -28.96 47.63
N ALA A 1160 10.33 -28.05 46.75
CA ALA A 1160 9.62 -26.81 46.47
C ALA A 1160 8.74 -26.93 45.21
N THR A 1161 7.62 -26.19 45.15
CA THR A 1161 6.73 -26.21 43.99
C THR A 1161 7.16 -25.19 42.94
N PRO A 1162 7.12 -25.52 41.63
CA PRO A 1162 7.35 -24.55 40.57
C PRO A 1162 6.50 -23.27 40.70
N PRO A 1163 7.06 -22.09 40.39
CA PRO A 1163 8.43 -21.86 39.93
C PRO A 1163 9.46 -21.66 41.07
N LEU A 1164 9.07 -21.82 42.35
CA LEU A 1164 9.98 -21.62 43.48
C LEU A 1164 11.00 -22.77 43.67
N CYS A 1165 10.86 -23.87 42.93
CA CYS A 1165 11.82 -24.98 42.89
C CYS A 1165 13.18 -24.60 42.32
N TRP A 1166 13.28 -23.58 41.45
CA TRP A 1166 14.56 -23.08 40.98
C TRP A 1166 15.09 -22.03 41.94
N ILE A 1167 16.09 -22.35 42.74
CA ILE A 1167 16.61 -21.53 43.85
C ILE A 1167 18.01 -21.03 43.50
N LEU A 1168 18.29 -19.75 43.78
CA LEU A 1168 19.62 -19.17 43.65
C LEU A 1168 20.67 -19.98 44.44
N ILE A 1169 21.86 -20.09 43.89
CA ILE A 1169 23.02 -20.62 44.60
C ILE A 1169 23.68 -19.47 45.38
N ASP A 1170 23.58 -19.52 46.73
CA ASP A 1170 24.30 -18.59 47.61
C ASP A 1170 25.83 -18.84 47.51
N ASN A 1171 26.56 -17.89 46.90
CA ASN A 1171 28.04 -17.84 46.83
C ASN A 1171 28.67 -17.03 47.97
#